data_AF-A0A8C4HMT6-F1
#
_entry.id   AF-A0A8C4HMT6-F1
#
_cell.length_a   1.000
_cell.length_b   1.000
_cell.length_c   1.000
_cell.angle_alpha   90.00
_cell.angle_beta   90.00
_cell.angle_gamma   90.00
#
_symmetry.space_group_name_H-M   'P 1'
#
loop_
_entity.id
_entity.type
_entity.pdbx_description
1 polymer ?
#
loop_
_entity_poly.entity_id
_entity_poly.type
_entity_poly.pdbx_seq_one_letter_code
_entity_poly.pdbx_strand_id
1 'polypeptide(L)'
;MASDNDEVNVTVIEEFRPRLRQYIVVQRVLDYIDFIENDQKERIRQKDRTEGNGAAVDLLISSVTKKPHSPGWFRAFVDALVHAGCEHAANYVQAKLPDPEVEAENDCCVRLIQLLLPSLVDMDSKTVCTQCYSAELLTQDDTEIITATIENQGGQSGASELLRRIVRCPPGWFSKFLNVLRNTDHKRLYNELSGVSPDCDMQDGADSEAAARVPEKADIVLRDYQMEVARPALEGKNIIICLPTGSGKTRVAVYITKKHLDGRRAEGKSGKVVVLVNKIPLVEQHYLAEFLPFLKHAYVVERVSGDSQLKISFTEIVKKNDVIICTAQILENYLERSNKGDDEGVNLSDLTLIVIDECHHTQKGGVYNHIMMRYLKQKNKNMRLKKEQKQPVPLPQILGLTASPGVGGATKMEKAEEHILRICANLDASKIMTRSLGEFTKEQRKIVVTVEDRKEDPFGDVIKKIMNAIHNHAELSPNCDLGSQSYEQWVVQKERKAATEENQKVRVCAEHLRQYSEGLNLSNTIRMRDSFGFLNKFYDEEIKKKTTPDEEQTIQITDTERFLFNLFKDNKEELQKLAENPEYENDSLSKLRAKILQEFSTRDAARGIIFTKTRRSAIALSQWIQENPKFADIGVKASYVIGGGDQSVVKPMTSAEQKDVLTKFGNGEVNLLIATTVAEEGLDIPECNFVIRYGLVTNEIAMIQAQGRGRAEDSSYTLVEVKNSGVAEKECVNEYRKTMMNKAIDKIRALNQVRMTKKKQKGVKNENPSEVKFSCRGCSKHVCTGEDIEIIENMHRVNLTPEFCELFIQRENTTLQERLLDYETNGFIACKDCGQRWGSMMLYRGIECPCLHVKNFVVTLSGKKISKCTKWSELAIKFSAFDYAEHASKIAESSDEEDSMTC
;
A
#
# COMPACT_ATOMS: atom_id res chain seq x y z
N MET A 1 -28.06 -9.92 -52.55
CA MET A 1 -27.46 -8.60 -52.22
C MET A 1 -28.12 -8.08 -50.95
N ALA A 2 -27.57 -8.48 -49.82
CA ALA A 2 -27.64 -7.86 -48.49
C ALA A 2 -26.20 -7.98 -47.95
N SER A 3 -25.22 -7.49 -48.73
CA SER A 3 -24.69 -6.13 -48.89
C SER A 3 -23.76 -5.79 -47.73
N ASP A 4 -22.46 -5.65 -48.02
CA ASP A 4 -21.33 -5.40 -47.10
C ASP A 4 -21.62 -4.41 -45.95
N ASN A 5 -22.61 -3.52 -46.12
CA ASN A 5 -23.14 -2.65 -45.06
C ASN A 5 -23.69 -3.38 -43.83
N ASP A 6 -24.32 -4.56 -43.96
CA ASP A 6 -24.88 -5.28 -42.80
C ASP A 6 -23.77 -5.86 -41.90
N GLU A 7 -22.66 -6.26 -42.49
CA GLU A 7 -21.51 -6.76 -41.76
C GLU A 7 -20.79 -5.62 -41.03
N VAL A 8 -20.60 -4.48 -41.69
CA VAL A 8 -20.08 -3.26 -41.05
C VAL A 8 -20.98 -2.80 -39.90
N ASN A 9 -22.30 -2.81 -40.09
CA ASN A 9 -23.26 -2.40 -39.06
C ASN A 9 -23.24 -3.33 -37.83
N VAL A 10 -23.10 -4.64 -38.03
CA VAL A 10 -22.93 -5.60 -36.93
C VAL A 10 -21.60 -5.36 -36.21
N THR A 11 -20.51 -5.17 -36.95
CA THR A 11 -19.18 -4.89 -36.36
C THR A 11 -19.20 -3.64 -35.48
N VAL A 12 -19.82 -2.54 -35.94
CA VAL A 12 -19.93 -1.30 -35.14
C VAL A 12 -20.71 -1.53 -33.84
N ILE A 13 -21.82 -2.29 -33.89
CA ILE A 13 -22.61 -2.60 -32.70
C ILE A 13 -21.82 -3.47 -31.71
N GLU A 14 -21.07 -4.45 -32.21
CA GLU A 14 -20.28 -5.36 -31.38
C GLU A 14 -19.04 -4.67 -30.77
N GLU A 15 -18.34 -3.82 -31.51
CA GLU A 15 -17.19 -3.03 -31.00
C GLU A 15 -17.61 -2.08 -29.87
N PHE A 16 -18.78 -1.44 -29.99
CA PHE A 16 -19.30 -0.53 -28.96
C PHE A 16 -20.22 -1.20 -27.94
N ARG A 17 -20.35 -2.54 -27.94
CA ARG A 17 -21.18 -3.30 -27.00
C ARG A 17 -20.99 -2.88 -25.54
N PRO A 18 -19.76 -2.67 -25.02
CA PRO A 18 -19.55 -2.21 -23.63
C PRO A 18 -20.17 -0.83 -23.35
N ARG A 19 -20.15 0.09 -24.32
CA ARG A 19 -20.76 1.43 -24.21
C ARG A 19 -22.28 1.36 -24.33
N LEU A 20 -22.79 0.58 -25.27
CA LEU A 20 -24.22 0.36 -25.45
C LEU A 20 -24.84 -0.25 -24.18
N ARG A 21 -24.14 -1.17 -23.51
CA ARG A 21 -24.55 -1.74 -22.21
C ARG A 21 -24.75 -0.69 -21.11
N GLN A 22 -24.04 0.43 -21.16
CA GLN A 22 -24.13 1.50 -20.17
C GLN A 22 -25.31 2.45 -20.44
N TYR A 23 -25.58 2.75 -21.72
CA TYR A 23 -26.52 3.80 -22.12
C TYR A 23 -27.91 3.30 -22.54
N ILE A 24 -28.06 2.03 -22.91
CA ILE A 24 -29.35 1.47 -23.33
C ILE A 24 -30.20 1.08 -22.11
N VAL A 25 -31.45 1.53 -22.09
CA VAL A 25 -32.49 1.06 -21.16
C VAL A 25 -33.42 0.10 -21.90
N VAL A 26 -33.23 -1.20 -21.67
CA VAL A 26 -33.81 -2.27 -22.50
C VAL A 26 -35.33 -2.22 -22.53
N GLN A 27 -35.97 -1.98 -21.38
CA GLN A 27 -37.43 -1.93 -21.28
C GLN A 27 -38.03 -0.87 -22.20
N ARG A 28 -37.41 0.32 -22.30
CA ARG A 28 -37.90 1.42 -23.14
C ARG A 28 -37.72 1.13 -24.61
N VAL A 29 -36.60 0.51 -24.98
CA VAL A 29 -36.23 0.26 -26.38
C VAL A 29 -37.04 -0.89 -26.98
N LEU A 30 -37.35 -1.93 -26.19
CA LEU A 30 -38.09 -3.11 -26.67
C LEU A 30 -39.48 -2.79 -27.22
N ASP A 31 -40.13 -1.75 -26.70
CA ASP A 31 -41.47 -1.34 -27.13
C ASP A 31 -41.47 -0.67 -28.51
N TYR A 32 -40.31 -0.18 -28.98
CA TYR A 32 -40.13 0.44 -30.30
C TYR A 32 -39.43 -0.45 -31.33
N ILE A 33 -39.02 -1.68 -30.96
CA ILE A 33 -38.38 -2.62 -31.88
C ILE A 33 -39.43 -3.59 -32.47
N ASP A 34 -39.88 -3.36 -33.70
CA ASP A 34 -40.94 -4.19 -34.30
C ASP A 34 -40.44 -5.49 -34.95
N PHE A 35 -39.13 -5.60 -35.20
CA PHE A 35 -38.55 -6.74 -35.93
C PHE A 35 -38.07 -7.90 -35.03
N ILE A 36 -38.16 -7.75 -33.70
CA ILE A 36 -37.89 -8.83 -32.73
C ILE A 36 -39.21 -9.48 -32.32
N GLU A 37 -39.29 -10.80 -32.40
CA GLU A 37 -40.48 -11.57 -32.01
C GLU A 37 -40.83 -11.39 -30.51
N ASN A 38 -42.13 -11.38 -30.20
CA ASN A 38 -42.63 -11.16 -28.83
C ASN A 38 -42.07 -12.16 -27.81
N ASP A 39 -41.85 -13.42 -28.19
CA ASP A 39 -41.25 -14.43 -27.31
C ASP A 39 -39.81 -14.08 -26.93
N GLN A 40 -39.03 -13.52 -27.87
CA GLN A 40 -37.68 -13.05 -27.58
C GLN A 40 -37.70 -11.77 -26.74
N LYS A 41 -38.63 -10.84 -27.02
CA LYS A 41 -38.83 -9.66 -26.17
C LYS A 41 -39.14 -10.04 -24.73
N GLU A 42 -39.98 -11.04 -24.51
CA GLU A 42 -40.34 -11.49 -23.16
C GLU A 42 -39.16 -12.18 -22.46
N ARG A 43 -38.32 -12.94 -23.17
CA ARG A 43 -37.07 -13.49 -22.63
C ARG A 43 -36.09 -12.38 -22.22
N ILE A 44 -35.98 -11.33 -23.03
CA ILE A 44 -35.13 -10.18 -22.70
C ILE A 44 -35.67 -9.44 -21.46
N ARG A 45 -36.99 -9.23 -21.37
CA ARG A 45 -37.64 -8.65 -20.17
C ARG A 45 -37.45 -9.52 -18.93
N GLN A 46 -37.52 -10.84 -19.07
CA GLN A 46 -37.26 -11.76 -17.97
C GLN A 46 -35.81 -11.65 -17.50
N LYS A 47 -34.85 -11.57 -18.43
CA LYS A 47 -33.43 -11.42 -18.11
C LYS A 47 -33.13 -10.09 -17.41
N ASP A 48 -33.81 -9.01 -17.78
CA ASP A 48 -33.72 -7.73 -17.07
C ASP A 48 -34.20 -7.83 -15.62
N ARG A 49 -35.26 -8.61 -15.35
CA ARG A 49 -35.77 -8.83 -13.99
C ARG A 49 -34.86 -9.71 -13.12
N THR A 50 -34.17 -10.69 -13.71
CA THR A 50 -33.37 -11.67 -12.95
C THR A 50 -31.90 -11.28 -12.81
N GLU A 51 -31.30 -10.72 -13.87
CA GLU A 51 -29.86 -10.45 -13.97
C GLU A 51 -29.53 -8.95 -14.16
N GLY A 52 -30.55 -8.12 -14.35
CA GLY A 52 -30.42 -6.66 -14.48
C GLY A 52 -30.19 -6.16 -15.92
N ASN A 53 -30.41 -4.86 -16.11
CA ASN A 53 -30.42 -4.21 -17.42
C ASN A 53 -29.19 -4.48 -18.28
N GLY A 54 -27.98 -4.52 -17.71
CA GLY A 54 -26.77 -4.79 -18.48
C GLY A 54 -26.78 -6.16 -19.18
N ALA A 55 -27.17 -7.21 -18.47
CA ALA A 55 -27.27 -8.56 -19.03
C ALA A 55 -28.41 -8.70 -20.05
N ALA A 56 -29.47 -7.91 -19.88
CA ALA A 56 -30.56 -7.80 -20.84
C ALA A 56 -30.15 -7.03 -22.11
N VAL A 57 -29.31 -5.98 -22.01
CA VAL A 57 -28.77 -5.26 -23.18
C VAL A 57 -27.91 -6.21 -24.01
N ASP A 58 -27.06 -7.01 -23.36
CA ASP A 58 -26.22 -7.97 -24.08
C ASP A 58 -27.05 -8.98 -24.88
N LEU A 59 -28.17 -9.45 -24.31
CA LEU A 59 -29.10 -10.34 -24.98
C LEU A 59 -29.90 -9.62 -26.08
N LEU A 60 -30.28 -8.36 -25.87
CA LEU A 60 -30.93 -7.52 -26.88
C LEU A 60 -30.01 -7.33 -28.09
N ILE A 61 -28.75 -6.94 -27.87
CA ILE A 61 -27.76 -6.73 -28.92
C ILE A 61 -27.56 -8.05 -29.70
N SER A 62 -27.36 -9.17 -29.01
CA SER A 62 -27.25 -10.48 -29.65
C SER A 62 -28.51 -10.92 -30.41
N SER A 63 -29.68 -10.39 -30.07
CA SER A 63 -30.93 -10.65 -30.81
C SER A 63 -31.07 -9.73 -32.02
N VAL A 64 -30.60 -8.49 -31.92
CA VAL A 64 -30.58 -7.50 -33.00
C VAL A 64 -29.56 -7.86 -34.08
N THR A 65 -28.39 -8.38 -33.71
CA THR A 65 -27.30 -8.78 -34.64
C THR A 65 -27.47 -10.19 -35.22
N LYS A 66 -28.58 -10.87 -34.90
CA LYS A 66 -28.85 -12.25 -35.35
C LYS A 66 -29.37 -12.27 -36.79
N LYS A 67 -28.65 -12.96 -37.67
CA LYS A 67 -29.05 -13.20 -39.07
C LYS A 67 -30.18 -14.24 -39.19
N PRO A 68 -31.07 -14.13 -40.20
CA PRO A 68 -31.12 -13.12 -41.26
C PRO A 68 -31.81 -11.82 -40.80
N HIS A 69 -31.26 -10.67 -41.20
CA HIS A 69 -31.84 -9.38 -40.84
C HIS A 69 -32.99 -8.96 -41.78
N SER A 70 -33.99 -8.27 -41.23
CA SER A 70 -35.06 -7.65 -42.03
C SER A 70 -34.53 -6.41 -42.79
N PRO A 71 -35.05 -6.09 -43.98
CA PRO A 71 -34.64 -4.88 -44.70
C PRO A 71 -34.86 -3.62 -43.85
N GLY A 72 -33.78 -2.86 -43.61
CA GLY A 72 -33.84 -1.62 -42.81
C GLY A 72 -33.76 -1.82 -41.29
N TRP A 73 -33.47 -3.04 -40.81
CA TRP A 73 -33.33 -3.36 -39.38
C TRP A 73 -32.42 -2.38 -38.61
N PHE A 74 -31.28 -2.01 -39.20
CA PHE A 74 -30.30 -1.14 -38.56
C PHE A 74 -30.86 0.26 -38.31
N ARG A 75 -31.59 0.80 -39.29
CA ARG A 75 -32.27 2.09 -39.15
C ARG A 75 -33.42 2.00 -38.15
N ALA A 76 -34.20 0.91 -38.18
CA ALA A 76 -35.26 0.69 -37.21
C ALA A 76 -34.71 0.58 -35.77
N PHE A 77 -33.55 -0.03 -35.58
CA PHE A 77 -32.89 -0.12 -34.27
C PHE A 77 -32.40 1.24 -33.78
N VAL A 78 -31.77 2.03 -34.66
CA VAL A 78 -31.35 3.40 -34.33
C VAL A 78 -32.55 4.29 -34.01
N ASP A 79 -33.61 4.21 -34.82
CA ASP A 79 -34.85 4.97 -34.58
C ASP A 79 -35.48 4.53 -33.24
N ALA A 80 -35.50 3.24 -32.92
CA ALA A 80 -36.00 2.75 -31.63
C ALA A 80 -35.17 3.28 -30.44
N LEU A 81 -33.85 3.38 -30.57
CA LEU A 81 -32.98 3.97 -29.54
C LEU A 81 -33.29 5.45 -29.33
N VAL A 82 -33.50 6.22 -30.40
CA VAL A 82 -33.85 7.66 -30.32
C VAL A 82 -35.22 7.84 -29.67
N HIS A 83 -36.25 7.11 -30.11
CA HIS A 83 -37.61 7.22 -29.54
C HIS A 83 -37.67 6.76 -28.07
N ALA A 84 -36.78 5.85 -27.66
CA ALA A 84 -36.66 5.40 -26.27
C ALA A 84 -35.85 6.36 -25.37
N GLY A 85 -35.39 7.50 -25.88
CA GLY A 85 -34.56 8.46 -25.15
C GLY A 85 -33.10 8.01 -24.94
N CYS A 86 -32.65 7.00 -25.69
CA CYS A 86 -31.27 6.49 -25.68
C CYS A 86 -30.44 7.11 -26.82
N GLU A 87 -30.54 8.42 -27.03
CA GLU A 87 -29.89 9.14 -28.13
C GLU A 87 -28.36 8.98 -28.15
N HIS A 88 -27.74 8.94 -26.96
CA HIS A 88 -26.30 8.75 -26.86
C HIS A 88 -25.87 7.36 -27.35
N ALA A 89 -26.63 6.31 -27.04
CA ALA A 89 -26.42 4.97 -27.59
C ALA A 89 -26.63 4.95 -29.11
N ALA A 90 -27.64 5.66 -29.62
CA ALA A 90 -27.87 5.80 -31.06
C ALA A 90 -26.68 6.45 -31.79
N ASN A 91 -26.01 7.42 -31.17
CA ASN A 91 -24.81 8.06 -31.73
C ASN A 91 -23.63 7.07 -31.85
N TYR A 92 -23.41 6.20 -30.86
CA TYR A 92 -22.41 5.13 -30.97
C TYR A 92 -22.74 4.14 -32.09
N VAL A 93 -24.00 3.71 -32.20
CA VAL A 93 -24.44 2.82 -33.29
C VAL A 93 -24.26 3.48 -34.66
N GLN A 94 -24.46 4.81 -34.76
CA GLN A 94 -24.24 5.58 -36.00
C GLN A 94 -22.77 6.00 -36.23
N ALA A 95 -21.83 5.56 -35.39
CA ALA A 95 -20.42 5.98 -35.41
C ALA A 95 -20.21 7.51 -35.34
N LYS A 96 -21.17 8.24 -34.75
CA LYS A 96 -21.05 9.67 -34.41
C LYS A 96 -20.44 9.81 -33.02
N LEU A 97 -19.16 9.48 -32.92
CA LEU A 97 -18.45 9.39 -31.65
C LEU A 97 -18.18 10.79 -31.06
N PRO A 98 -18.25 10.95 -29.73
CA PRO A 98 -17.77 12.15 -29.05
C PRO A 98 -16.25 12.31 -29.21
N ASP A 99 -15.74 13.52 -28.97
CA ASP A 99 -14.30 13.76 -28.90
C ASP A 99 -13.69 12.95 -27.72
N PRO A 100 -12.53 12.27 -27.90
CA PRO A 100 -11.92 11.46 -26.85
C PRO A 100 -11.68 12.21 -25.54
N GLU A 101 -11.38 13.52 -25.58
CA GLU A 101 -11.20 14.33 -24.38
C GLU A 101 -12.52 14.54 -23.64
N VAL A 102 -13.60 14.80 -24.39
CA VAL A 102 -14.96 14.98 -23.84
C VAL A 102 -15.51 13.68 -23.27
N GLU A 103 -15.22 12.54 -23.91
CA GLU A 103 -15.60 11.22 -23.43
C GLU A 103 -14.85 10.84 -22.15
N ALA A 104 -13.54 11.09 -22.11
CA ALA A 104 -12.73 10.84 -20.91
C ALA A 104 -13.17 11.73 -19.73
N GLU A 105 -13.52 12.99 -19.99
CA GLU A 105 -14.08 13.90 -18.97
C GLU A 105 -15.44 13.39 -18.44
N ASN A 106 -16.32 12.95 -19.35
CA ASN A 106 -17.62 12.39 -18.99
C ASN A 106 -17.49 11.12 -18.13
N ASP A 107 -16.58 10.21 -18.50
CA ASP A 107 -16.28 9.00 -17.73
C ASP A 107 -15.75 9.33 -16.32
N CYS A 108 -14.89 10.34 -16.21
CA CYS A 108 -14.43 10.84 -14.92
C CYS A 108 -15.60 11.38 -14.07
N CYS A 109 -16.51 12.14 -14.67
CA CYS A 109 -17.69 12.68 -13.97
C CYS A 109 -18.65 11.58 -13.50
N VAL A 110 -18.91 10.57 -14.34
CA VAL A 110 -19.73 9.40 -13.96
C VAL A 110 -19.07 8.63 -12.81
N ARG A 111 -17.76 8.38 -12.88
CA ARG A 111 -16.99 7.74 -11.80
C ARG A 111 -17.05 8.55 -10.51
N LEU A 112 -16.96 9.88 -10.59
CA LEU A 112 -17.04 10.76 -9.44
C LEU A 112 -18.40 10.65 -8.73
N ILE A 113 -19.51 10.65 -9.47
CA ILE A 113 -20.85 10.43 -8.89
C ILE A 113 -20.96 9.03 -8.26
N GLN A 114 -20.40 7.99 -8.87
CA GLN A 114 -20.43 6.63 -8.31
C GLN A 114 -19.63 6.52 -7.00
N LEU A 115 -18.47 7.16 -6.91
CA LEU A 115 -17.62 7.17 -5.72
C LEU A 115 -18.24 7.96 -4.56
N LEU A 116 -18.91 9.07 -4.88
CA LEU A 116 -19.53 9.96 -3.90
C LEU A 116 -21.02 9.67 -3.66
N LEU A 117 -21.56 8.60 -4.27
CA LEU A 117 -22.95 8.19 -4.11
C LEU A 117 -23.40 8.15 -2.64
N PRO A 118 -22.62 7.61 -1.67
CA PRO A 118 -23.02 7.60 -0.26
C PRO A 118 -23.17 9.01 0.37
N SER A 119 -22.43 10.02 -0.11
CA SER A 119 -22.56 11.41 0.33
C SER A 119 -23.71 12.14 -0.36
N LEU A 120 -24.00 11.78 -1.62
CA LEU A 120 -24.96 12.47 -2.48
C LEU A 120 -26.41 12.07 -2.24
N VAL A 121 -26.66 10.90 -1.62
CA VAL A 121 -28.03 10.41 -1.36
C VAL A 121 -28.80 11.22 -0.32
N ASP A 122 -28.12 12.06 0.47
CA ASP A 122 -28.72 12.94 1.48
C ASP A 122 -29.29 14.25 0.92
N MET A 123 -29.34 14.41 -0.41
CA MET A 123 -29.93 15.58 -1.07
C MET A 123 -31.47 15.57 -1.04
N ASP A 124 -32.10 16.74 -1.06
CA ASP A 124 -33.55 16.87 -1.24
C ASP A 124 -33.95 16.46 -2.67
N SER A 125 -34.24 15.16 -2.79
CA SER A 125 -34.47 14.49 -4.06
C SER A 125 -35.69 15.03 -4.80
N LYS A 126 -36.69 15.58 -4.10
CA LYS A 126 -37.91 16.10 -4.71
C LYS A 126 -37.65 17.45 -5.40
N THR A 127 -36.96 18.33 -4.69
CA THR A 127 -36.57 19.65 -5.22
C THR A 127 -35.54 19.52 -6.34
N VAL A 128 -34.53 18.66 -6.15
CA VAL A 128 -33.49 18.40 -7.17
C VAL A 128 -34.10 17.75 -8.41
N CYS A 129 -35.01 16.78 -8.29
CA CYS A 129 -35.68 16.15 -9.43
C CYS A 129 -36.45 17.16 -10.30
N THR A 130 -37.21 18.06 -9.66
CA THR A 130 -38.00 19.08 -10.38
C THR A 130 -37.10 20.06 -11.16
N GLN A 131 -35.95 20.41 -10.59
CA GLN A 131 -34.98 21.30 -11.23
C GLN A 131 -34.16 20.57 -12.31
N CYS A 132 -33.85 19.29 -12.12
CA CYS A 132 -33.23 18.46 -13.16
C CYS A 132 -34.13 18.29 -14.39
N TYR A 133 -35.45 18.14 -14.21
CA TYR A 133 -36.41 18.15 -15.32
C TYR A 133 -36.41 19.51 -16.04
N SER A 134 -36.45 20.61 -15.29
CA SER A 134 -36.40 21.98 -15.85
C SER A 134 -35.08 22.30 -16.58
N ALA A 135 -33.99 21.61 -16.23
CA ALA A 135 -32.68 21.72 -16.86
C ALA A 135 -32.46 20.74 -18.04
N GLU A 136 -33.52 20.03 -18.46
CA GLU A 136 -33.51 19.00 -19.52
C GLU A 136 -32.55 17.84 -19.23
N LEU A 137 -32.31 17.53 -17.95
CA LEU A 137 -31.50 16.38 -17.53
C LEU A 137 -32.34 15.11 -17.32
N LEU A 138 -33.66 15.25 -17.17
CA LEU A 138 -34.59 14.14 -16.94
C LEU A 138 -35.79 14.29 -17.86
N THR A 139 -36.36 13.16 -18.31
CA THR A 139 -37.64 13.15 -19.05
C THR A 139 -38.83 13.22 -18.08
N GLN A 140 -40.04 13.39 -18.63
CA GLN A 140 -41.27 13.39 -17.83
C GLN A 140 -41.47 12.01 -17.16
N ASP A 141 -41.33 10.93 -17.92
CA ASP A 141 -41.36 9.56 -17.40
C ASP A 141 -40.29 9.33 -16.33
N ASP A 142 -39.12 9.96 -16.50
CA ASP A 142 -38.07 9.85 -15.50
C ASP A 142 -38.47 10.46 -14.17
N THR A 143 -39.07 11.64 -14.23
CA THR A 143 -39.54 12.41 -13.08
C THR A 143 -40.68 11.69 -12.36
N GLU A 144 -41.60 11.08 -13.10
CA GLU A 144 -42.71 10.30 -12.53
C GLU A 144 -42.22 9.08 -11.76
N ILE A 145 -41.28 8.31 -12.31
CA ILE A 145 -40.73 7.13 -11.61
C ILE A 145 -39.89 7.54 -10.40
N ILE A 146 -39.07 8.60 -10.50
CA ILE A 146 -38.30 9.11 -9.35
C ILE A 146 -39.24 9.59 -8.25
N THR A 147 -40.29 10.33 -8.60
CA THR A 147 -41.30 10.81 -7.64
C THR A 147 -42.03 9.64 -6.97
N ALA A 148 -42.45 8.63 -7.74
CA ALA A 148 -43.05 7.42 -7.19
C ALA A 148 -42.07 6.64 -6.29
N THR A 149 -40.77 6.63 -6.61
CA THR A 149 -39.74 6.00 -5.77
C THR A 149 -39.53 6.77 -4.47
N ILE A 150 -39.55 8.11 -4.51
CA ILE A 150 -39.50 8.95 -3.31
C ILE A 150 -40.69 8.67 -2.39
N GLU A 151 -41.90 8.59 -2.96
CA GLU A 151 -43.13 8.35 -2.19
C GLU A 151 -43.20 6.94 -1.58
N ASN A 152 -42.71 5.92 -2.29
CA ASN A 152 -42.81 4.53 -1.84
C ASN A 152 -41.59 4.02 -1.04
N GLN A 153 -40.39 4.53 -1.31
CA GLN A 153 -39.12 4.00 -0.80
C GLN A 153 -38.25 5.06 -0.10
N GLY A 154 -38.73 6.31 0.01
CA GLY A 154 -38.06 7.40 0.72
C GLY A 154 -37.06 8.20 -0.13
N GLY A 155 -36.65 9.35 0.41
CA GLY A 155 -35.80 10.34 -0.27
C GLY A 155 -34.45 9.77 -0.76
N GLN A 156 -33.73 9.03 0.07
CA GLN A 156 -32.41 8.47 -0.29
C GLN A 156 -32.47 7.47 -1.47
N SER A 157 -33.55 6.68 -1.53
CA SER A 157 -33.81 5.75 -2.65
C SER A 157 -34.13 6.54 -3.93
N GLY A 158 -34.90 7.62 -3.80
CA GLY A 158 -35.16 8.57 -4.88
C GLY A 158 -33.91 9.30 -5.39
N ALA A 159 -33.00 9.73 -4.49
CA ALA A 159 -31.72 10.32 -4.86
C ALA A 159 -30.85 9.34 -5.66
N SER A 160 -30.79 8.08 -5.21
CA SER A 160 -30.04 7.03 -5.89
C SER A 160 -30.59 6.78 -7.30
N GLU A 161 -31.91 6.72 -7.46
CA GLU A 161 -32.56 6.52 -8.75
C GLU A 161 -32.38 7.73 -9.68
N LEU A 162 -32.44 8.95 -9.14
CA LEU A 162 -32.14 10.18 -9.87
C LEU A 162 -30.71 10.20 -10.41
N LEU A 163 -29.72 9.94 -9.55
CA LEU A 163 -28.30 9.94 -9.95
C LEU A 163 -28.01 8.87 -10.99
N ARG A 164 -28.63 7.68 -10.85
CA ARG A 164 -28.49 6.58 -11.80
C ARG A 164 -28.98 6.92 -13.21
N ARG A 165 -29.91 7.87 -13.33
CA ARG A 165 -30.44 8.34 -14.61
C ARG A 165 -29.65 9.49 -15.19
N ILE A 166 -29.23 10.44 -14.36
CA ILE A 166 -28.46 11.60 -14.80
C ILE A 166 -27.10 11.20 -15.40
N VAL A 167 -26.44 10.17 -14.86
CA VAL A 167 -25.14 9.70 -15.41
C VAL A 167 -25.24 9.08 -16.80
N ARG A 168 -26.45 8.84 -17.32
CA ARG A 168 -26.69 8.31 -18.67
C ARG A 168 -26.95 9.41 -19.71
N CYS A 169 -27.03 10.67 -19.28
CA CYS A 169 -27.22 11.81 -20.17
C CYS A 169 -26.00 12.03 -21.08
N PRO A 170 -26.19 12.68 -22.25
CA PRO A 170 -25.07 13.08 -23.11
C PRO A 170 -24.06 13.99 -22.39
N PRO A 171 -22.79 14.04 -22.86
CA PRO A 171 -21.75 14.89 -22.27
C PRO A 171 -22.19 16.35 -22.07
N GLY A 172 -21.78 16.94 -20.94
CA GLY A 172 -22.24 18.27 -20.50
C GLY A 172 -23.35 18.24 -19.44
N TRP A 173 -23.87 17.05 -19.08
CA TRP A 173 -24.84 16.90 -18.00
C TRP A 173 -24.28 17.30 -16.62
N PHE A 174 -22.98 17.07 -16.38
CA PHE A 174 -22.36 17.28 -15.07
C PHE A 174 -22.35 18.76 -14.67
N SER A 175 -22.02 19.67 -15.59
CA SER A 175 -22.05 21.11 -15.34
C SER A 175 -23.47 21.64 -15.12
N LYS A 176 -24.45 21.13 -15.87
CA LYS A 176 -25.88 21.40 -15.64
C LYS A 176 -26.32 20.90 -14.26
N PHE A 177 -25.90 19.71 -13.86
CA PHE A 177 -26.22 19.12 -12.56
C PHE A 177 -25.59 19.91 -11.39
N LEU A 178 -24.33 20.34 -11.53
CA LEU A 178 -23.69 21.23 -10.57
C LEU A 178 -24.46 22.55 -10.41
N ASN A 179 -24.93 23.14 -11.50
CA ASN A 179 -25.78 24.34 -11.43
C ASN A 179 -27.11 24.09 -10.72
N VAL A 180 -27.73 22.92 -10.93
CA VAL A 180 -28.94 22.52 -10.19
C VAL A 180 -28.67 22.41 -8.69
N LEU A 181 -27.57 21.77 -8.29
CA LEU A 181 -27.18 21.67 -6.86
C LEU A 181 -26.90 23.05 -6.25
N ARG A 182 -26.26 23.94 -7.01
CA ARG A 182 -26.00 25.33 -6.58
C ARG A 182 -27.30 26.11 -6.38
N ASN A 183 -28.27 25.94 -7.27
CA ASN A 183 -29.55 26.67 -7.25
C ASN A 183 -30.57 26.10 -6.26
N THR A 184 -30.36 24.89 -5.74
CA THR A 184 -31.24 24.20 -4.79
C THR A 184 -30.71 24.23 -3.35
N ASP A 185 -29.81 25.17 -3.02
CA ASP A 185 -29.15 25.32 -1.71
C ASP A 185 -28.29 24.12 -1.24
N HIS A 186 -27.91 23.22 -2.14
CA HIS A 186 -27.01 22.09 -1.86
C HIS A 186 -25.52 22.47 -2.01
N LYS A 187 -25.10 23.61 -1.45
CA LYS A 187 -23.73 24.16 -1.60
C LYS A 187 -22.63 23.21 -1.13
N ARG A 188 -22.89 22.43 -0.07
CA ARG A 188 -21.95 21.42 0.43
C ARG A 188 -21.65 20.34 -0.62
N LEU A 189 -22.69 19.82 -1.26
CA LEU A 189 -22.56 18.78 -2.30
C LEU A 189 -21.95 19.36 -3.58
N TYR A 190 -22.29 20.61 -3.92
CA TYR A 190 -21.64 21.33 -5.01
C TYR A 190 -20.13 21.48 -4.77
N ASN A 191 -19.70 21.89 -3.57
CA ASN A 191 -18.28 22.05 -3.23
C ASN A 191 -17.53 20.71 -3.22
N GLU A 192 -18.18 19.64 -2.74
CA GLU A 192 -17.64 18.28 -2.75
C GLU A 192 -17.43 17.77 -4.18
N LEU A 193 -18.37 18.03 -5.10
CA LEU A 193 -18.30 17.62 -6.50
C LEU A 193 -17.40 18.49 -7.39
N SER A 194 -17.31 19.80 -7.10
CA SER A 194 -16.47 20.74 -7.87
C SER A 194 -15.02 20.82 -7.35
N GLY A 195 -14.74 20.23 -6.19
CA GLY A 195 -13.40 20.26 -5.57
C GLY A 195 -13.02 21.65 -5.02
N VAL A 196 -13.98 22.56 -4.89
CA VAL A 196 -13.77 23.91 -4.35
C VAL A 196 -13.76 23.83 -2.82
N SER A 197 -12.62 24.18 -2.20
CA SER A 197 -12.51 24.36 -0.74
C SER A 197 -13.51 25.44 -0.28
N PRO A 198 -14.10 25.37 0.92
CA PRO A 198 -15.04 26.40 1.42
C PRO A 198 -14.49 27.84 1.54
N ASP A 199 -13.25 28.10 1.09
CA ASP A 199 -12.54 29.37 1.24
C ASP A 199 -12.31 30.12 -0.08
N CYS A 200 -12.99 29.74 -1.16
CA CYS A 200 -12.85 30.43 -2.45
C CYS A 200 -14.21 30.69 -3.13
N ASP A 201 -15.02 31.55 -2.52
CA ASP A 201 -16.00 32.36 -3.26
C ASP A 201 -15.52 33.81 -3.31
N MET A 202 -15.21 34.28 -4.53
CA MET A 202 -15.24 35.71 -4.83
C MET A 202 -16.70 36.17 -4.74
N GLN A 203 -17.00 37.05 -3.80
CA GLN A 203 -18.19 37.89 -3.85
C GLN A 203 -17.78 39.26 -4.38
N ASP A 204 -18.14 39.51 -5.64
CA ASP A 204 -18.34 40.86 -6.15
C ASP A 204 -19.51 41.51 -5.39
N GLY A 205 -19.27 42.72 -4.88
CA GLY A 205 -20.34 43.65 -4.50
C GLY A 205 -20.44 43.99 -3.02
N ALA A 206 -19.80 45.12 -2.67
CA ALA A 206 -20.17 46.04 -1.59
C ALA A 206 -20.18 45.50 -0.14
N ASP A 207 -19.09 45.72 0.60
CA ASP A 207 -19.05 46.82 1.57
C ASP A 207 -17.61 47.08 2.03
N SER A 208 -17.28 48.37 2.05
CA SER A 208 -15.95 48.92 2.28
C SER A 208 -15.57 48.96 3.76
N GLU A 209 -14.26 48.83 4.02
CA GLU A 209 -13.55 49.19 5.26
C GLU A 209 -13.53 48.18 6.43
N ALA A 210 -12.87 47.02 6.26
CA ALA A 210 -12.24 46.32 7.40
C ALA A 210 -11.18 45.25 7.09
N ALA A 211 -10.93 44.86 5.83
CA ALA A 211 -10.05 43.72 5.53
C ALA A 211 -8.90 44.09 4.56
N ALA A 212 -7.94 44.87 5.06
CA ALA A 212 -6.64 45.06 4.41
C ALA A 212 -5.52 44.63 5.36
N ARG A 213 -5.36 43.31 5.56
CA ARG A 213 -4.08 42.69 5.95
C ARG A 213 -3.94 41.34 5.23
N VAL A 214 -3.44 41.41 4.01
CA VAL A 214 -2.78 40.28 3.32
C VAL A 214 -1.60 39.84 4.21
N PRO A 215 -1.40 38.54 4.52
CA PRO A 215 -0.23 38.13 5.28
C PRO A 215 1.05 38.42 4.48
N GLU A 216 1.97 39.17 5.07
CA GLU A 216 3.31 39.44 4.54
C GLU A 216 4.09 38.15 4.25
N LYS A 217 5.11 38.24 3.38
CA LYS A 217 6.09 37.19 3.10
C LYS A 217 6.48 36.44 4.38
N ALA A 218 6.11 35.16 4.49
CA ALA A 218 6.51 34.34 5.62
C ALA A 218 8.04 34.12 5.59
N ASP A 219 8.78 34.92 6.35
CA ASP A 219 10.22 34.78 6.48
C ASP A 219 10.57 33.48 7.22
N ILE A 220 11.56 32.75 6.68
CA ILE A 220 12.05 31.52 7.30
C ILE A 220 12.98 31.89 8.45
N VAL A 221 12.45 31.94 9.67
CA VAL A 221 13.24 32.17 10.88
C VAL A 221 13.60 30.82 11.52
N LEU A 222 14.91 30.61 11.71
CA LEU A 222 15.43 29.46 12.47
C LEU A 222 15.72 29.87 13.91
N ARG A 223 15.48 28.96 14.86
CA ARG A 223 15.90 29.10 16.26
C ARG A 223 17.44 29.06 16.36
N ASP A 224 18.01 29.57 17.44
CA ASP A 224 19.47 29.63 17.61
C ASP A 224 20.15 28.26 17.47
N TYR A 225 19.60 27.22 18.11
CA TYR A 225 20.12 25.86 17.99
C TYR A 225 20.01 25.30 16.57
N GLN A 226 18.96 25.71 15.82
CA GLN A 226 18.74 25.30 14.44
C GLN A 226 19.79 25.96 13.52
N MET A 227 20.09 27.24 13.77
CA MET A 227 21.12 27.98 13.04
C MET A 227 22.53 27.44 13.31
N GLU A 228 22.84 27.08 14.56
CA GLU A 228 24.13 26.50 14.95
C GLU A 228 24.42 25.21 14.16
N VAL A 229 23.45 24.29 14.07
CA VAL A 229 23.64 23.03 13.33
C VAL A 229 23.61 23.22 11.81
N ALA A 230 22.94 24.26 11.30
CA ALA A 230 22.85 24.55 9.88
C ALA A 230 24.12 25.20 9.31
N ARG A 231 24.87 25.96 10.12
CA ARG A 231 25.99 26.80 9.67
C ARG A 231 27.00 26.09 8.76
N PRO A 232 27.50 24.87 9.05
CA PRO A 232 28.44 24.21 8.15
C PRO A 232 27.83 23.83 6.79
N ALA A 233 26.53 23.53 6.73
CA ALA A 233 25.85 23.28 5.45
C ALA A 233 25.70 24.57 4.64
N LEU A 234 25.45 25.71 5.30
CA LEU A 234 25.42 27.02 4.64
C LEU A 234 26.79 27.42 4.06
N GLU A 235 27.88 26.89 4.62
CA GLU A 235 29.25 27.01 4.08
C GLU A 235 29.56 26.00 2.96
N GLY A 236 28.58 25.22 2.50
CA GLY A 236 28.74 24.23 1.43
C GLY A 236 29.37 22.90 1.87
N LYS A 237 29.47 22.62 3.18
CA LYS A 237 30.03 21.34 3.68
C LYS A 237 28.98 20.24 3.70
N ASN A 238 29.40 19.01 3.40
CA ASN A 238 28.58 17.82 3.61
C ASN A 238 28.50 17.52 5.11
N ILE A 239 27.29 17.43 5.66
CA ILE A 239 27.07 17.18 7.10
C ILE A 239 25.87 16.26 7.35
N ILE A 240 25.84 15.72 8.57
CA ILE A 240 24.67 15.07 9.15
C ILE A 240 24.14 15.96 10.28
N ILE A 241 22.87 16.35 10.23
CA ILE A 241 22.16 17.00 11.32
C ILE A 241 21.43 15.92 12.13
N CYS A 242 21.85 15.76 13.38
CA CYS A 242 21.26 14.86 14.36
C CYS A 242 20.52 15.70 15.41
N LEU A 243 19.19 15.80 15.29
CA LEU A 243 18.34 16.51 16.26
C LEU A 243 17.11 15.68 16.62
N PRO A 244 16.64 15.70 17.88
CA PRO A 244 15.46 14.96 18.33
C PRO A 244 14.20 15.12 17.44
N THR A 245 13.27 14.17 17.53
CA THR A 245 11.96 14.28 16.87
C THR A 245 11.22 15.52 17.38
N GLY A 246 10.53 16.25 16.50
CA GLY A 246 9.84 17.50 16.85
C GLY A 246 10.73 18.76 16.88
N SER A 247 12.04 18.65 16.71
CA SER A 247 12.96 19.80 16.76
C SER A 247 12.93 20.73 15.52
N GLY A 248 12.12 20.42 14.51
CA GLY A 248 12.05 21.14 13.24
C GLY A 248 13.20 20.86 12.27
N LYS A 249 13.67 19.59 12.15
CA LYS A 249 14.73 19.20 11.20
C LYS A 249 14.40 19.59 9.75
N THR A 250 13.15 19.38 9.33
CA THR A 250 12.70 19.71 7.97
C THR A 250 12.78 21.21 7.72
N ARG A 251 12.34 22.05 8.67
CA ARG A 251 12.48 23.52 8.57
C ARG A 251 13.93 23.97 8.36
N VAL A 252 14.89 23.32 9.04
CA VAL A 252 16.33 23.59 8.82
C VAL A 252 16.74 23.24 7.39
N ALA A 253 16.27 22.12 6.85
CA ALA A 253 16.54 21.73 5.48
C ALA A 253 15.94 22.70 4.45
N VAL A 254 14.73 23.22 4.68
CA VAL A 254 14.12 24.26 3.83
C VAL A 254 14.98 25.54 3.84
N TYR A 255 15.43 25.98 5.01
CA TYR A 255 16.30 27.16 5.12
C TYR A 255 17.62 26.98 4.36
N ILE A 256 18.29 25.83 4.54
CA ILE A 256 19.53 25.51 3.82
C ILE A 256 19.28 25.46 2.30
N THR A 257 18.17 24.84 1.88
CA THR A 257 17.76 24.76 0.46
C THR A 257 17.59 26.14 -0.15
N LYS A 258 16.87 27.04 0.53
CA LYS A 258 16.68 28.43 0.07
C LYS A 258 18.02 29.15 -0.07
N LYS A 259 18.87 29.13 0.96
CA LYS A 259 20.17 29.81 0.93
C LYS A 259 21.12 29.23 -0.12
N HIS A 260 21.10 27.92 -0.33
CA HIS A 260 21.86 27.27 -1.39
C HIS A 260 21.42 27.75 -2.77
N LEU A 261 20.11 27.74 -3.05
CA LEU A 261 19.56 28.21 -4.32
C LEU A 261 19.77 29.72 -4.54
N ASP A 262 19.59 30.54 -3.50
CA ASP A 262 19.84 31.99 -3.53
C ASP A 262 21.30 32.28 -3.91
N GLY A 263 22.25 31.58 -3.26
CA GLY A 263 23.68 31.69 -3.55
C GLY A 263 24.03 31.29 -4.98
N ARG A 264 23.45 30.18 -5.47
CA ARG A 264 23.63 29.74 -6.87
C ARG A 264 23.11 30.75 -7.88
N ARG A 265 21.91 31.31 -7.63
CA ARG A 265 21.31 32.35 -8.47
C ARG A 265 22.17 33.62 -8.48
N ALA A 266 22.71 34.03 -7.33
CA ALA A 266 23.63 35.17 -7.22
C ALA A 266 24.95 34.95 -7.99
N GLU A 267 25.43 33.72 -8.08
CA GLU A 267 26.57 33.33 -8.92
C GLU A 267 26.24 33.18 -10.42
N GLY A 268 24.99 33.40 -10.83
CA GLY A 268 24.53 33.19 -12.21
C GLY A 268 24.51 31.71 -12.64
N LYS A 269 24.43 30.77 -11.69
CA LYS A 269 24.42 29.32 -11.94
C LYS A 269 23.06 28.71 -11.61
N SER A 270 22.69 27.65 -12.33
CA SER A 270 21.50 26.87 -11.98
C SER A 270 21.71 26.11 -10.66
N GLY A 271 20.66 26.07 -9.84
CA GLY A 271 20.57 25.26 -8.63
C GLY A 271 19.50 24.20 -8.81
N LYS A 272 19.81 22.96 -8.42
CA LYS A 272 18.89 21.83 -8.42
C LYS A 272 19.00 21.07 -7.12
N VAL A 273 17.88 20.88 -6.43
CA VAL A 273 17.83 20.21 -5.13
C VAL A 273 16.87 19.04 -5.18
N VAL A 274 17.32 17.89 -4.67
CA VAL A 274 16.45 16.73 -4.47
C VAL A 274 16.38 16.40 -2.98
N VAL A 275 15.17 16.22 -2.48
CA VAL A 275 14.87 15.81 -1.10
C VAL A 275 14.37 14.38 -1.13
N LEU A 276 15.15 13.46 -0.58
CA LEU A 276 14.90 12.03 -0.61
C LEU A 276 14.27 11.56 0.70
N VAL A 277 13.08 10.95 0.59
CA VAL A 277 12.36 10.35 1.73
C VAL A 277 12.25 8.83 1.58
N ASN A 278 12.03 8.13 2.69
CA ASN A 278 11.94 6.66 2.74
C ASN A 278 10.51 6.13 2.69
N LYS A 279 9.49 7.01 2.81
CA LYS A 279 8.06 6.65 2.80
C LYS A 279 7.29 7.58 1.86
N ILE A 280 6.26 7.05 1.18
CA ILE A 280 5.43 7.83 0.25
C ILE A 280 4.71 9.00 0.95
N PRO A 281 4.06 8.83 2.12
CA PRO A 281 3.36 9.96 2.78
C PRO A 281 4.27 11.13 3.15
N LEU A 282 5.58 10.90 3.34
CA LEU A 282 6.54 11.96 3.63
C LEU A 282 6.75 12.92 2.45
N VAL A 283 6.52 12.45 1.21
CA VAL A 283 6.63 13.30 0.02
C VAL A 283 5.62 14.43 0.09
N GLU A 284 4.34 14.09 0.28
CA GLU A 284 3.24 15.05 0.41
C GLU A 284 3.40 15.91 1.65
N GLN A 285 3.75 15.30 2.78
CA GLN A 285 3.92 16.00 4.05
C GLN A 285 4.99 17.10 3.96
N HIS A 286 6.20 16.76 3.49
CA HIS A 286 7.28 17.75 3.37
C HIS A 286 6.97 18.79 2.29
N TYR A 287 6.28 18.39 1.21
CA TYR A 287 5.87 19.31 0.15
C TYR A 287 4.88 20.36 0.67
N LEU A 288 3.74 19.95 1.22
CA LEU A 288 2.66 20.85 1.62
C LEU A 288 2.99 21.66 2.88
N ALA A 289 3.60 21.03 3.88
CA ALA A 289 3.79 21.66 5.20
C ALA A 289 5.06 22.54 5.29
N GLU A 290 6.08 22.25 4.48
CA GLU A 290 7.41 22.86 4.66
C GLU A 290 7.96 23.46 3.35
N PHE A 291 8.22 22.68 2.30
CA PHE A 291 8.94 23.21 1.13
C PHE A 291 8.10 24.17 0.27
N LEU A 292 6.84 23.83 -0.03
CA LEU A 292 5.99 24.65 -0.89
C LEU A 292 5.69 26.03 -0.26
N PRO A 293 5.24 26.15 1.01
CA PRO A 293 4.89 27.45 1.59
C PRO A 293 6.03 28.47 1.56
N PHE A 294 7.27 28.03 1.78
CA PHE A 294 8.42 28.93 1.91
C PHE A 294 9.21 29.16 0.60
N LEU A 295 9.08 28.28 -0.39
CA LEU A 295 9.89 28.35 -1.62
C LEU A 295 9.10 28.69 -2.88
N LYS A 296 7.77 28.47 -2.93
CA LYS A 296 6.94 28.65 -4.14
C LYS A 296 7.02 30.05 -4.78
N HIS A 297 7.34 31.07 -3.98
CA HIS A 297 7.42 32.45 -4.45
C HIS A 297 8.70 32.76 -5.25
N ALA A 298 9.75 31.94 -5.10
CA ALA A 298 11.06 32.19 -5.70
C ALA A 298 11.56 31.04 -6.59
N TYR A 299 11.02 29.84 -6.39
CA TYR A 299 11.49 28.59 -6.99
C TYR A 299 10.32 27.67 -7.33
N VAL A 300 10.51 26.82 -8.35
CA VAL A 300 9.53 25.80 -8.72
C VAL A 300 9.79 24.54 -7.89
N VAL A 301 8.79 24.15 -7.09
CA VAL A 301 8.85 23.00 -6.20
C VAL A 301 7.88 21.94 -6.72
N GLU A 302 8.36 20.72 -6.88
CA GLU A 302 7.55 19.59 -7.32
C GLU A 302 7.72 18.36 -6.40
N ARG A 303 6.70 17.51 -6.39
CA ARG A 303 6.67 16.27 -5.63
C ARG A 303 6.48 15.06 -6.56
N VAL A 304 7.18 13.98 -6.27
CA VAL A 304 7.12 12.76 -7.09
C VAL A 304 7.14 11.52 -6.20
N SER A 305 6.13 10.67 -6.32
CA SER A 305 6.06 9.38 -5.62
C SER A 305 5.69 8.25 -6.59
N GLY A 306 5.79 7.00 -6.14
CA GLY A 306 5.35 5.85 -6.94
C GLY A 306 3.83 5.83 -7.19
N ASP A 307 3.06 6.57 -6.38
CA ASP A 307 1.60 6.71 -6.54
C ASP A 307 1.25 7.85 -7.53
N SER A 308 2.23 8.63 -7.99
CA SER A 308 2.00 9.75 -8.91
C SER A 308 1.92 9.25 -10.35
N GLN A 309 0.78 9.41 -11.03
CA GLN A 309 0.69 9.24 -12.48
C GLN A 309 1.40 10.40 -13.18
N LEU A 310 2.69 10.23 -13.45
CA LEU A 310 3.50 11.28 -14.08
C LEU A 310 3.12 11.44 -15.55
N LYS A 311 2.63 12.62 -15.93
CA LYS A 311 2.36 12.99 -17.33
C LYS A 311 3.62 13.20 -18.17
N ILE A 312 4.77 13.38 -17.51
CA ILE A 312 6.08 13.65 -18.13
C ILE A 312 7.17 12.83 -17.43
N SER A 313 8.26 12.51 -18.13
CA SER A 313 9.35 11.70 -17.56
C SER A 313 10.02 12.39 -16.36
N PHE A 314 10.53 11.60 -15.40
CA PHE A 314 11.24 12.16 -14.24
C PHE A 314 12.44 13.03 -14.65
N THR A 315 13.09 12.72 -15.77
CA THR A 315 14.20 13.50 -16.32
C THR A 315 13.75 14.89 -16.76
N GLU A 316 12.56 15.02 -17.34
CA GLU A 316 11.97 16.34 -17.59
C GLU A 316 11.59 17.07 -16.32
N ILE A 317 11.05 16.38 -15.32
CA ILE A 317 10.73 16.96 -14.01
C ILE A 317 12.01 17.53 -13.37
N VAL A 318 13.12 16.79 -13.43
CA VAL A 318 14.43 17.27 -12.96
C VAL A 318 14.88 18.52 -13.71
N LYS A 319 14.68 18.58 -15.03
CA LYS A 319 15.04 19.75 -15.85
C LYS A 319 14.16 20.96 -15.55
N LYS A 320 12.84 20.79 -15.37
CA LYS A 320 11.85 21.87 -15.20
C LYS A 320 11.81 22.46 -13.78
N ASN A 321 12.11 21.67 -12.74
CA ASN A 321 11.88 22.07 -11.34
C ASN A 321 13.16 22.32 -10.54
N ASP A 322 13.18 23.35 -9.69
CA ASP A 322 14.36 23.71 -8.88
C ASP A 322 14.53 22.78 -7.66
N VAL A 323 13.40 22.39 -7.05
CA VAL A 323 13.35 21.52 -5.87
C VAL A 323 12.39 20.37 -6.13
N ILE A 324 12.85 19.14 -5.90
CA ILE A 324 12.07 17.91 -6.12
C ILE A 324 12.07 17.09 -4.84
N ILE A 325 10.89 16.81 -4.31
CA ILE A 325 10.72 15.93 -3.16
C ILE A 325 10.26 14.57 -3.68
N CYS A 326 11.03 13.51 -3.44
CA CYS A 326 10.66 12.19 -3.94
C CYS A 326 11.12 11.04 -3.05
N THR A 327 10.54 9.86 -3.28
CA THR A 327 11.04 8.64 -2.64
C THR A 327 12.39 8.25 -3.25
N ALA A 328 13.30 7.76 -2.41
CA ALA A 328 14.68 7.43 -2.82
C ALA A 328 14.76 6.48 -4.02
N GLN A 329 13.81 5.53 -4.13
CA GLN A 329 13.79 4.53 -5.19
C GLN A 329 13.58 5.15 -6.57
N ILE A 330 12.84 6.26 -6.67
CA ILE A 330 12.61 6.94 -7.93
C ILE A 330 13.94 7.48 -8.46
N LEU A 331 14.68 8.23 -7.66
CA LEU A 331 15.99 8.72 -8.08
C LEU A 331 16.95 7.57 -8.45
N GLU A 332 16.99 6.48 -7.66
CA GLU A 332 17.87 5.34 -7.97
C GLU A 332 17.52 4.67 -9.30
N ASN A 333 16.24 4.52 -9.64
CA ASN A 333 15.79 3.96 -10.91
C ASN A 333 16.34 4.76 -12.11
N TYR A 334 16.25 6.09 -12.06
CA TYR A 334 16.72 6.97 -13.14
C TYR A 334 18.25 7.16 -13.17
N LEU A 335 18.93 7.07 -12.01
CA LEU A 335 20.39 6.97 -11.94
C LEU A 335 20.91 5.64 -12.52
N GLU A 336 20.11 4.56 -12.44
CA GLU A 336 20.45 3.27 -13.05
C GLU A 336 20.31 3.29 -14.56
N ARG A 337 19.22 3.86 -15.09
CA ARG A 337 19.00 4.04 -16.55
C ARG A 337 20.14 4.80 -17.22
N SER A 338 20.57 5.92 -16.62
CA SER A 338 21.70 6.70 -17.13
C SER A 338 22.99 5.88 -17.25
N ASN A 339 23.27 5.01 -16.27
CA ASN A 339 24.46 4.16 -16.31
C ASN A 339 24.41 3.06 -17.39
N LYS A 340 23.22 2.73 -17.92
CA LYS A 340 23.04 1.77 -19.02
C LYS A 340 23.09 2.43 -20.40
N GLY A 341 23.24 3.76 -20.47
CA GLY A 341 23.30 4.51 -21.72
C GLY A 341 21.92 4.86 -22.29
N ASP A 342 20.88 4.86 -21.45
CA ASP A 342 19.51 5.25 -21.81
C ASP A 342 19.38 6.79 -21.83
N ASP A 343 18.78 7.34 -22.89
CA ASP A 343 18.63 8.79 -23.11
C ASP A 343 17.69 9.44 -22.07
N GLU A 344 16.88 8.66 -21.36
CA GLU A 344 15.99 9.15 -20.30
C GLU A 344 16.60 9.10 -18.88
N GLY A 345 17.92 8.96 -18.73
CA GLY A 345 18.58 8.91 -17.43
C GLY A 345 18.77 10.27 -16.71
N VAL A 346 18.94 10.24 -15.38
CA VAL A 346 19.40 11.39 -14.58
C VAL A 346 20.83 11.14 -14.11
N ASN A 347 21.69 12.17 -14.13
CA ASN A 347 23.04 12.11 -13.60
C ASN A 347 23.15 12.82 -12.24
N LEU A 348 24.06 12.34 -11.38
CA LEU A 348 24.35 13.04 -10.12
C LEU A 348 24.87 14.48 -10.34
N SER A 349 25.51 14.74 -11.48
CA SER A 349 26.01 16.07 -11.86
C SER A 349 24.90 17.07 -12.18
N ASP A 350 23.68 16.59 -12.45
CA ASP A 350 22.53 17.45 -12.72
C ASP A 350 22.00 18.09 -11.42
N LEU A 351 22.40 17.54 -10.27
CA LEU A 351 21.98 17.97 -8.95
C LEU A 351 23.09 18.78 -8.26
N THR A 352 22.69 19.76 -7.45
CA THR A 352 23.62 20.62 -6.70
C THR A 352 23.54 20.41 -5.18
N LEU A 353 22.41 19.90 -4.67
CA LEU A 353 22.20 19.53 -3.27
C LEU A 353 21.28 18.31 -3.20
N ILE A 354 21.64 17.32 -2.38
CA ILE A 354 20.78 16.20 -2.02
C ILE A 354 20.54 16.25 -0.52
N VAL A 355 19.28 16.40 -0.13
CA VAL A 355 18.81 16.27 1.25
C VAL A 355 18.30 14.84 1.44
N ILE A 356 18.81 14.14 2.44
CA ILE A 356 18.40 12.76 2.77
C ILE A 356 17.72 12.80 4.13
N ASP A 357 16.41 12.64 4.14
CA ASP A 357 15.63 12.49 5.36
C ASP A 357 15.83 11.10 5.97
N GLU A 358 15.75 10.98 7.29
CA GLU A 358 16.03 9.75 8.05
C GLU A 358 17.31 9.01 7.56
N CYS A 359 18.40 9.78 7.43
CA CYS A 359 19.63 9.36 6.77
C CYS A 359 20.37 8.21 7.45
N HIS A 360 19.95 7.79 8.65
CA HIS A 360 20.47 6.61 9.35
C HIS A 360 20.18 5.29 8.58
N HIS A 361 19.27 5.31 7.60
CA HIS A 361 19.06 4.22 6.64
C HIS A 361 20.14 4.10 5.56
N THR A 362 21.12 5.02 5.50
CA THR A 362 22.23 5.01 4.53
C THR A 362 23.29 3.97 4.91
N GLN A 363 22.90 2.70 4.91
CA GLN A 363 23.74 1.57 5.28
C GLN A 363 23.32 0.28 4.55
N LYS A 364 24.25 -0.67 4.47
CA LYS A 364 24.02 -2.02 3.89
C LYS A 364 23.49 -1.91 2.44
N GLY A 365 22.49 -2.72 2.06
CA GLY A 365 21.85 -2.70 0.74
C GLY A 365 20.64 -1.76 0.65
N GLY A 366 20.57 -0.73 1.50
CA GLY A 366 19.49 0.27 1.44
C GLY A 366 19.65 1.22 0.25
N VAL A 367 18.53 1.73 -0.26
CA VAL A 367 18.46 2.58 -1.47
C VAL A 367 19.31 3.83 -1.33
N TYR A 368 19.25 4.53 -0.19
CA TYR A 368 20.12 5.68 0.08
C TYR A 368 21.60 5.34 -0.06
N ASN A 369 22.01 4.16 0.41
CA ASN A 369 23.40 3.74 0.31
C ASN A 369 23.79 3.40 -1.14
N HIS A 370 22.86 2.92 -1.98
CA HIS A 370 23.14 2.70 -3.40
C HIS A 370 23.43 4.02 -4.13
N ILE A 371 22.57 5.04 -3.93
CA ILE A 371 22.75 6.39 -4.46
C ILE A 371 24.10 6.96 -3.98
N MET A 372 24.38 6.89 -2.68
CA MET A 372 25.63 7.40 -2.11
C MET A 372 26.86 6.61 -2.57
N MET A 373 26.74 5.32 -2.85
CA MET A 373 27.83 4.53 -3.41
C MET A 373 28.14 4.93 -4.85
N ARG A 374 27.15 5.36 -5.66
CA ARG A 374 27.38 5.99 -6.97
C ARG A 374 28.11 7.32 -6.81
N TYR A 375 27.66 8.16 -5.89
CA TYR A 375 28.33 9.43 -5.54
C TYR A 375 29.79 9.22 -5.16
N LEU A 376 30.08 8.27 -4.26
CA LEU A 376 31.45 7.99 -3.80
C LEU A 376 32.33 7.38 -4.90
N LYS A 377 31.76 6.55 -5.78
CA LYS A 377 32.47 6.05 -6.98
C LYS A 377 32.87 7.22 -7.88
N GLN A 378 31.96 8.15 -8.15
CA GLN A 378 32.25 9.33 -8.95
C GLN A 378 33.26 10.27 -8.25
N LYS A 379 33.18 10.46 -6.94
CA LYS A 379 34.18 11.22 -6.16
C LYS A 379 35.58 10.63 -6.30
N ASN A 380 35.71 9.31 -6.24
CA ASN A 380 36.98 8.61 -6.46
C ASN A 380 37.48 8.76 -7.91
N LYS A 381 36.56 8.71 -8.90
CA LYS A 381 36.88 8.97 -10.30
C LYS A 381 37.39 10.41 -10.49
N ASN A 382 36.74 11.40 -9.87
CA ASN A 382 37.18 12.79 -9.89
C ASN A 382 38.57 12.99 -9.29
N MET A 383 38.94 12.24 -8.25
CA MET A 383 40.31 12.28 -7.72
C MET A 383 41.35 11.77 -8.73
N ARG A 384 41.01 10.79 -9.56
CA ARG A 384 41.88 10.32 -10.67
C ARG A 384 41.92 11.35 -11.80
N LEU A 385 40.77 11.87 -12.22
CA LEU A 385 40.68 12.91 -13.24
C LEU A 385 41.54 14.13 -12.88
N LYS A 386 41.49 14.59 -11.62
CA LYS A 386 42.35 15.68 -11.13
C LYS A 386 43.85 15.37 -11.24
N LYS A 387 44.26 14.12 -10.95
CA LYS A 387 45.66 13.69 -11.13
C LYS A 387 46.06 13.64 -12.61
N GLU A 388 45.13 13.26 -13.46
CA GLU A 388 45.27 13.28 -14.92
C GLU A 388 45.08 14.68 -15.54
N GLN A 389 44.96 15.74 -14.72
CA GLN A 389 44.69 17.12 -15.15
C GLN A 389 43.41 17.28 -15.99
N LYS A 390 42.44 16.36 -15.86
CA LYS A 390 41.13 16.43 -16.49
C LYS A 390 40.12 17.12 -15.58
N GLN A 391 39.15 17.79 -16.19
CA GLN A 391 38.09 18.47 -15.46
C GLN A 391 37.24 17.45 -14.67
N PRO A 392 37.07 17.64 -13.35
CA PRO A 392 36.25 16.75 -12.55
C PRO A 392 34.77 16.98 -12.84
N VAL A 393 33.98 15.91 -12.80
CA VAL A 393 32.52 16.01 -12.93
C VAL A 393 31.95 16.63 -11.64
N PRO A 394 31.05 17.63 -11.71
CA PRO A 394 30.41 18.21 -10.53
C PRO A 394 29.69 17.15 -9.68
N LEU A 395 29.67 17.37 -8.37
CA LEU A 395 28.94 16.53 -7.41
C LEU A 395 28.07 17.41 -6.51
N PRO A 396 26.88 16.94 -6.09
CA PRO A 396 26.00 17.70 -5.22
C PRO A 396 26.54 17.76 -3.80
N GLN A 397 26.21 18.83 -3.07
CA GLN A 397 26.34 18.85 -1.62
C GLN A 397 25.40 17.81 -0.99
N ILE A 398 25.78 17.20 0.13
CA ILE A 398 24.97 16.19 0.84
C ILE A 398 24.58 16.72 2.23
N LEU A 399 23.28 16.70 2.51
CA LEU A 399 22.71 17.00 3.82
C LEU A 399 21.93 15.79 4.34
N GLY A 400 22.44 15.13 5.36
CA GLY A 400 21.70 14.06 6.06
C GLY A 400 20.91 14.61 7.25
N LEU A 401 19.65 14.21 7.42
CA LEU A 401 18.82 14.53 8.58
C LEU A 401 18.49 13.24 9.34
N THR A 402 18.62 13.23 10.66
CA THR A 402 18.16 12.09 11.48
C THR A 402 17.84 12.52 12.91
N ALA A 403 16.94 11.79 13.57
CA ALA A 403 16.79 11.89 15.02
C ALA A 403 17.89 11.15 15.79
N SER A 404 18.41 10.07 15.19
CA SER A 404 19.39 9.19 15.81
C SER A 404 20.16 8.44 14.72
N PRO A 405 21.50 8.45 14.70
CA PRO A 405 22.28 7.59 13.81
C PRO A 405 22.28 6.12 14.25
N GLY A 406 21.92 5.84 15.52
CA GLY A 406 22.01 4.52 16.14
C GLY A 406 23.45 4.03 16.37
N VAL A 407 23.56 2.76 16.75
CA VAL A 407 24.84 2.06 17.02
C VAL A 407 24.98 0.75 16.24
N GLY A 408 24.03 0.43 15.36
CA GLY A 408 24.07 -0.76 14.52
C GLY A 408 24.07 -2.08 15.28
N GLY A 409 23.42 -2.11 16.46
CA GLY A 409 23.39 -3.28 17.33
C GLY A 409 24.64 -3.49 18.18
N ALA A 410 25.60 -2.54 18.18
CA ALA A 410 26.79 -2.61 19.02
C ALA A 410 26.44 -2.73 20.51
N THR A 411 27.27 -3.48 21.23
CA THR A 411 27.25 -3.61 22.70
C THR A 411 28.53 -3.06 23.34
N LYS A 412 29.49 -2.60 22.52
CA LYS A 412 30.78 -2.05 22.93
C LYS A 412 31.00 -0.68 22.28
N MET A 413 31.70 0.20 23.00
CA MET A 413 31.91 1.60 22.64
C MET A 413 32.62 1.75 21.28
N GLU A 414 33.65 0.96 21.02
CA GLU A 414 34.45 1.02 19.78
C GLU A 414 33.60 0.66 18.56
N LYS A 415 32.66 -0.27 18.73
CA LYS A 415 31.76 -0.69 17.65
C LYS A 415 30.66 0.33 17.38
N ALA A 416 30.20 1.06 18.40
CA ALA A 416 29.29 2.19 18.21
C ALA A 416 29.99 3.34 17.46
N GLU A 417 31.23 3.65 17.83
CA GLU A 417 32.05 4.64 17.10
C GLU A 417 32.26 4.23 15.64
N GLU A 418 32.65 2.97 15.39
CA GLU A 418 32.80 2.42 14.03
C GLU A 418 31.50 2.54 13.22
N HIS A 419 30.36 2.30 13.86
CA HIS A 419 29.05 2.41 13.22
C HIS A 419 28.74 3.84 12.78
N ILE A 420 28.87 4.82 13.67
CA ILE A 420 28.58 6.23 13.36
C ILE A 420 29.56 6.75 12.31
N LEU A 421 30.85 6.43 12.45
CA LEU A 421 31.87 6.79 11.45
C LEU A 421 31.56 6.17 10.08
N ARG A 422 31.01 4.95 10.04
CA ARG A 422 30.56 4.33 8.80
C ARG A 422 29.38 5.07 8.18
N ILE A 423 28.41 5.53 8.95
CA ILE A 423 27.30 6.35 8.44
C ILE A 423 27.85 7.68 7.88
N CYS A 424 28.74 8.36 8.62
CA CYS A 424 29.41 9.56 8.14
C CYS A 424 30.17 9.30 6.82
N ALA A 425 30.89 8.19 6.73
CA ALA A 425 31.64 7.82 5.52
C ALA A 425 30.73 7.46 4.34
N ASN A 426 29.57 6.84 4.59
CA ASN A 426 28.59 6.54 3.55
C ASN A 426 27.96 7.81 3.00
N LEU A 427 27.63 8.78 3.86
CA LEU A 427 27.06 10.07 3.49
C LEU A 427 28.10 11.11 3.03
N ASP A 428 29.39 10.74 2.98
CA ASP A 428 30.50 11.66 2.70
C ASP A 428 30.50 12.90 3.62
N ALA A 429 30.02 12.73 4.85
CA ALA A 429 29.84 13.80 5.82
C ALA A 429 31.17 14.17 6.48
N SER A 430 31.49 15.45 6.45
CA SER A 430 32.67 16.01 7.11
C SER A 430 32.48 16.14 8.63
N LYS A 431 31.24 16.36 9.08
CA LYS A 431 30.86 16.54 10.49
C LYS A 431 29.46 16.00 10.75
N ILE A 432 29.25 15.51 11.96
CA ILE A 432 27.93 15.28 12.55
C ILE A 432 27.62 16.45 13.50
N MET A 433 26.50 17.11 13.27
CA MET A 433 26.02 18.27 14.01
C MET A 433 24.90 17.84 14.95
N THR A 434 25.05 18.11 16.25
CA THR A 434 24.02 17.85 17.26
C THR A 434 24.08 18.92 18.33
N ARG A 435 22.96 19.14 19.02
CA ARG A 435 22.85 20.04 20.16
C ARG A 435 21.99 19.39 21.25
N SER A 436 22.43 19.48 22.50
CA SER A 436 21.57 19.18 23.63
C SER A 436 20.49 20.24 23.71
N LEU A 437 19.24 19.81 23.56
CA LEU A 437 18.10 20.71 23.54
C LEU A 437 17.59 21.04 24.95
N GLY A 438 18.15 20.45 26.02
CA GLY A 438 17.91 20.80 27.43
C GLY A 438 16.45 21.17 27.74
N GLU A 439 16.16 22.46 27.69
CA GLU A 439 14.85 23.11 27.93
C GLU A 439 13.73 22.74 26.93
N PHE A 440 14.05 22.29 25.71
CA PHE A 440 13.06 21.92 24.68
C PHE A 440 12.72 20.42 24.64
N THR A 441 13.45 19.57 25.38
CA THR A 441 13.18 18.13 25.48
C THR A 441 12.55 17.83 26.83
N LYS A 442 11.22 17.76 26.88
CA LYS A 442 10.47 17.40 28.09
C LYS A 442 10.79 15.94 28.45
N GLU A 443 11.31 15.70 29.65
CA GLU A 443 11.60 14.35 30.12
C GLU A 443 10.29 13.59 30.39
N GLN A 444 10.17 12.42 29.76
CA GLN A 444 9.00 11.57 29.90
C GLN A 444 9.11 10.71 31.15
N ARG A 445 7.97 10.50 31.82
CA ARG A 445 7.89 9.48 32.88
C ARG A 445 7.88 8.09 32.25
N LYS A 446 8.99 7.36 32.38
CA LYS A 446 9.08 5.95 31.96
C LYS A 446 8.44 5.04 33.00
N ILE A 447 7.56 4.15 32.54
CA ILE A 447 6.85 3.18 33.37
C ILE A 447 7.03 1.80 32.74
N VAL A 448 7.36 0.79 33.55
CA VAL A 448 7.36 -0.60 33.13
C VAL A 448 6.22 -1.31 33.84
N VAL A 449 5.32 -1.91 33.06
CA VAL A 449 4.20 -2.70 33.56
C VAL A 449 4.48 -4.15 33.23
N THR A 450 4.82 -4.92 34.26
CA THR A 450 5.03 -6.37 34.14
C THR A 450 3.71 -7.10 34.31
N VAL A 451 3.41 -7.95 33.34
CA VAL A 451 2.24 -8.82 33.27
C VAL A 451 2.64 -10.20 33.77
N GLU A 452 1.83 -10.78 34.64
CA GLU A 452 2.04 -12.16 35.10
C GLU A 452 1.35 -13.18 34.18
N ASP A 453 1.85 -14.40 34.18
CA ASP A 453 1.19 -15.50 33.47
C ASP A 453 -0.20 -15.76 34.08
N ARG A 454 -1.12 -16.24 33.23
CA ARG A 454 -2.46 -16.63 33.69
C ARG A 454 -2.34 -17.71 34.75
N LYS A 455 -3.15 -17.62 35.80
CA LYS A 455 -3.25 -18.69 36.81
C LYS A 455 -3.79 -19.98 36.19
N GLU A 456 -4.76 -19.85 35.30
CA GLU A 456 -5.36 -20.94 34.54
C GLU A 456 -5.50 -20.51 33.07
N ASP A 457 -5.12 -21.40 32.15
CA ASP A 457 -5.22 -21.15 30.70
C ASP A 457 -5.83 -22.36 29.96
N PRO A 458 -7.10 -22.70 30.22
CA PRO A 458 -7.74 -23.87 29.61
C PRO A 458 -7.76 -23.79 28.08
N PHE A 459 -7.88 -22.59 27.51
CA PHE A 459 -7.80 -22.39 26.06
C PHE A 459 -6.41 -22.77 25.51
N GLY A 460 -5.35 -22.29 26.16
CA GLY A 460 -3.99 -22.67 25.81
C GLY A 460 -3.71 -24.15 26.00
N ASP A 461 -4.31 -24.79 27.00
CA ASP A 461 -4.15 -26.22 27.25
C ASP A 461 -4.81 -27.09 26.17
N VAL A 462 -5.97 -26.69 25.65
CA VAL A 462 -6.58 -27.33 24.47
C VAL A 462 -5.68 -27.15 23.24
N ILE A 463 -5.11 -25.96 23.01
CA ILE A 463 -4.14 -25.76 21.92
C ILE A 463 -2.92 -26.68 22.08
N LYS A 464 -2.33 -26.76 23.27
CA LYS A 464 -1.17 -27.64 23.55
C LYS A 464 -1.53 -29.11 23.34
N LYS A 465 -2.73 -29.54 23.74
CA LYS A 465 -3.25 -30.90 23.50
C LYS A 465 -3.32 -31.19 22.00
N ILE A 466 -3.85 -30.27 21.20
CA ILE A 466 -3.90 -30.39 19.74
C ILE A 466 -2.48 -30.47 19.16
N MET A 467 -1.58 -29.56 19.57
CA MET A 467 -0.18 -29.58 19.13
C MET A 467 0.50 -30.91 19.43
N ASN A 468 0.29 -31.48 20.61
CA ASN A 468 0.84 -32.79 20.99
C ASN A 468 0.25 -33.94 20.16
N ALA A 469 -1.04 -33.91 19.83
CA ALA A 469 -1.63 -34.88 18.91
C ALA A 469 -1.00 -34.80 17.51
N ILE A 470 -0.70 -33.60 17.03
CA ILE A 470 0.00 -33.40 15.74
C ILE A 470 1.46 -33.88 15.83
N HIS A 471 2.16 -33.61 16.93
CA HIS A 471 3.51 -34.14 17.17
C HIS A 471 3.53 -35.66 17.12
N ASN A 472 2.59 -36.33 17.80
CA ASN A 472 2.49 -37.79 17.81
C ASN A 472 2.19 -38.33 16.41
N HIS A 473 1.26 -37.71 15.68
CA HIS A 473 0.96 -38.11 14.31
C HIS A 473 2.18 -37.99 13.39
N ALA A 474 2.97 -36.92 13.54
CA ALA A 474 4.15 -36.63 12.72
C ALA A 474 5.46 -37.28 13.23
N GLU A 475 5.42 -37.99 14.36
CA GLU A 475 6.59 -38.57 15.03
C GLU A 475 7.67 -37.51 15.35
N LEU A 476 7.23 -36.34 15.81
CA LEU A 476 8.09 -35.20 16.15
C LEU A 476 8.23 -35.04 17.67
N SER A 477 9.46 -34.87 18.14
CA SER A 477 9.78 -34.58 19.55
C SER A 477 10.52 -33.24 19.68
N PRO A 478 9.82 -32.13 19.99
CA PRO A 478 10.47 -30.86 20.28
C PRO A 478 11.10 -30.86 21.68
N ASN A 479 12.31 -30.33 21.81
CA ASN A 479 12.99 -30.14 23.11
C ASN A 479 12.79 -28.73 23.68
N CYS A 480 11.66 -28.10 23.38
CA CYS A 480 11.39 -26.71 23.73
C CYS A 480 9.90 -26.51 24.05
N ASP A 481 9.62 -25.51 24.86
CA ASP A 481 8.27 -25.24 25.36
C ASP A 481 7.34 -24.74 24.25
N LEU A 482 6.12 -25.28 24.20
CA LEU A 482 5.10 -24.88 23.24
C LEU A 482 4.73 -23.41 23.42
N GLY A 483 4.62 -22.66 22.31
CA GLY A 483 4.38 -21.22 22.33
C GLY A 483 5.64 -20.38 22.56
N SER A 484 6.79 -20.96 22.89
CA SER A 484 8.03 -20.19 23.03
C SER A 484 8.58 -19.70 21.68
N GLN A 485 9.39 -18.63 21.72
CA GLN A 485 10.14 -18.19 20.54
C GLN A 485 11.07 -19.28 19.99
N SER A 486 11.61 -20.13 20.86
CA SER A 486 12.45 -21.28 20.49
C SER A 486 11.64 -22.32 19.68
N TYR A 487 10.39 -22.56 20.08
CA TYR A 487 9.49 -23.46 19.36
C TYR A 487 9.11 -22.92 17.98
N GLU A 488 8.80 -21.62 17.86
CA GLU A 488 8.55 -20.97 16.56
C GLU A 488 9.73 -21.14 15.60
N GLN A 489 10.96 -20.99 16.10
CA GLN A 489 12.15 -21.19 15.27
C GLN A 489 12.34 -22.66 14.87
N TRP A 490 12.13 -23.58 15.82
CA TRP A 490 12.24 -25.01 15.59
C TRP A 490 11.23 -25.49 14.54
N VAL A 491 9.95 -25.12 14.65
CA VAL A 491 8.90 -25.58 13.74
C VAL A 491 9.12 -25.05 12.32
N VAL A 492 9.56 -23.80 12.16
CA VAL A 492 9.92 -23.22 10.85
C VAL A 492 11.12 -23.94 10.22
N GLN A 493 12.12 -24.31 11.03
CA GLN A 493 13.27 -25.07 10.53
C GLN A 493 12.86 -26.49 10.12
N LYS A 494 11.97 -27.13 10.89
CA LYS A 494 11.42 -28.45 10.57
C LYS A 494 10.59 -28.44 9.30
N GLU A 495 9.69 -27.47 9.13
CA GLU A 495 8.90 -27.27 7.91
C GLU A 495 9.81 -27.16 6.68
N ARG A 496 10.87 -26.36 6.76
CA ARG A 496 11.85 -26.18 5.66
C ARG A 496 12.63 -27.46 5.36
N LYS A 497 13.11 -28.15 6.40
CA LYS A 497 13.85 -29.39 6.25
C LYS A 497 12.98 -30.48 5.60
N ALA A 498 11.75 -30.62 6.07
CA ALA A 498 10.79 -31.57 5.52
C ALA A 498 10.45 -31.26 4.05
N ALA A 499 10.34 -29.98 3.67
CA ALA A 499 10.17 -29.60 2.26
C ALA A 499 11.37 -30.01 1.39
N THR A 500 12.61 -29.87 1.89
CA THR A 500 13.80 -30.32 1.15
C THR A 500 13.92 -31.85 1.08
N GLU A 501 13.45 -32.56 2.10
CA GLU A 501 13.45 -34.03 2.17
C GLU A 501 12.23 -34.65 1.47
N GLU A 502 11.36 -33.84 0.86
CA GLU A 502 10.12 -34.27 0.20
C GLU A 502 9.17 -35.02 1.14
N ASN A 503 9.29 -34.79 2.45
CA ASN A 503 8.44 -35.40 3.47
C ASN A 503 7.16 -34.56 3.66
N GLN A 504 6.15 -34.85 2.83
CA GLN A 504 4.89 -34.12 2.83
C GLN A 504 4.17 -34.17 4.18
N LYS A 505 4.11 -35.33 4.84
CA LYS A 505 3.45 -35.53 6.14
C LYS A 505 4.02 -34.57 7.19
N VAL A 506 5.34 -34.56 7.37
CA VAL A 506 6.01 -33.70 8.37
C VAL A 506 5.91 -32.23 7.99
N ARG A 507 6.01 -31.90 6.70
CA ARG A 507 5.90 -30.51 6.22
C ARG A 507 4.53 -29.92 6.57
N VAL A 508 3.44 -30.62 6.22
CA VAL A 508 2.07 -30.17 6.51
C VAL A 508 1.83 -30.09 8.01
N CYS A 509 2.27 -31.10 8.78
CA CYS A 509 2.15 -31.05 10.25
C CYS A 509 2.91 -29.85 10.85
N ALA A 510 4.12 -29.57 10.39
CA ALA A 510 4.91 -28.41 10.84
C ALA A 510 4.25 -27.07 10.48
N GLU A 511 3.63 -26.97 9.30
CA GLU A 511 2.86 -25.80 8.89
C GLU A 511 1.67 -25.53 9.84
N HIS A 512 0.90 -26.57 10.18
CA HIS A 512 -0.21 -26.45 11.15
C HIS A 512 0.30 -26.16 12.57
N LEU A 513 1.34 -26.84 13.04
CA LEU A 513 1.97 -26.58 14.36
C LEU A 513 2.43 -25.13 14.50
N ARG A 514 2.93 -24.54 13.41
CA ARG A 514 3.30 -23.12 13.38
C ARG A 514 2.08 -22.21 13.58
N GLN A 515 0.94 -22.51 12.96
CA GLN A 515 -0.29 -21.75 13.17
C GLN A 515 -0.80 -21.88 14.61
N TYR A 516 -0.78 -23.09 15.19
CA TYR A 516 -1.16 -23.27 16.61
C TYR A 516 -0.22 -22.55 17.58
N SER A 517 1.10 -22.56 17.31
CA SER A 517 2.05 -21.78 18.10
C SER A 517 1.77 -20.28 18.00
N GLU A 518 1.43 -19.76 16.82
CA GLU A 518 1.02 -18.36 16.65
C GLU A 518 -0.30 -18.08 17.38
N GLY A 519 -1.28 -18.99 17.31
CA GLY A 519 -2.55 -18.89 18.04
C GLY A 519 -2.36 -18.81 19.55
N LEU A 520 -1.50 -19.66 20.11
CA LEU A 520 -1.14 -19.62 21.54
C LEU A 520 -0.49 -18.29 21.94
N ASN A 521 0.38 -17.76 21.09
CA ASN A 521 1.01 -16.46 21.35
C ASN A 521 0.02 -15.30 21.25
N LEU A 522 -0.95 -15.40 20.34
CA LEU A 522 -2.04 -14.43 20.23
C LEU A 522 -2.96 -14.48 21.45
N SER A 523 -3.32 -15.64 22.00
CA SER A 523 -4.17 -15.69 23.20
C SER A 523 -3.49 -15.05 24.42
N ASN A 524 -2.16 -15.07 24.48
CA ASN A 524 -1.40 -14.42 25.55
C ASN A 524 -1.25 -12.90 25.37
N THR A 525 -1.45 -12.39 24.14
CA THR A 525 -1.22 -10.98 23.81
C THR A 525 -2.54 -10.23 23.55
N ILE A 526 -3.54 -10.86 22.96
CA ILE A 526 -4.86 -10.30 22.61
C ILE A 526 -5.96 -11.26 23.10
N ARG A 527 -7.22 -11.06 22.70
CA ARG A 527 -8.32 -11.89 23.22
C ARG A 527 -8.24 -13.31 22.68
N MET A 528 -8.72 -14.27 23.47
CA MET A 528 -8.83 -15.67 23.03
C MET A 528 -9.73 -15.79 21.80
N ARG A 529 -10.83 -15.03 21.73
CA ARG A 529 -11.71 -14.96 20.55
C ARG A 529 -10.98 -14.57 19.27
N ASP A 530 -10.03 -13.62 19.35
CA ASP A 530 -9.23 -13.22 18.19
C ASP A 530 -8.24 -14.32 17.76
N SER A 531 -7.69 -15.05 18.74
CA SER A 531 -6.83 -16.24 18.49
C SER A 531 -7.61 -17.39 17.86
N PHE A 532 -8.80 -17.70 18.39
CA PHE A 532 -9.70 -18.69 17.82
C PHE A 532 -10.13 -18.30 16.40
N GLY A 533 -10.54 -17.05 16.19
CA GLY A 533 -10.91 -16.54 14.87
C GLY A 533 -9.78 -16.66 13.84
N PHE A 534 -8.53 -16.50 14.27
CA PHE A 534 -7.36 -16.75 13.43
C PHE A 534 -7.24 -18.22 13.02
N LEU A 535 -7.27 -19.15 13.98
CA LEU A 535 -7.16 -20.58 13.68
C LEU A 535 -8.33 -21.06 12.82
N ASN A 536 -9.56 -20.60 13.13
CA ASN A 536 -10.74 -20.93 12.35
C ASN A 536 -10.61 -20.44 10.90
N LYS A 537 -10.20 -19.19 10.70
CA LYS A 537 -9.96 -18.64 9.35
C LYS A 537 -8.89 -19.43 8.59
N PHE A 538 -7.82 -19.86 9.26
CA PHE A 538 -6.79 -20.69 8.63
C PHE A 538 -7.38 -22.01 8.10
N TYR A 539 -8.14 -22.74 8.92
CA TYR A 539 -8.77 -23.99 8.48
C TYR A 539 -9.85 -23.78 7.41
N ASP A 540 -10.64 -22.70 7.50
CA ASP A 540 -11.61 -22.35 6.46
C ASP A 540 -10.91 -22.09 5.11
N GLU A 541 -9.75 -21.42 5.11
CA GLU A 541 -8.93 -21.20 3.92
C GLU A 541 -8.28 -22.50 3.40
N GLU A 542 -7.78 -23.36 4.29
CA GLU A 542 -7.22 -24.68 3.90
C GLU A 542 -8.29 -25.56 3.25
N ILE A 543 -9.51 -25.58 3.78
CA ILE A 543 -10.63 -26.35 3.20
C ILE A 543 -11.02 -25.76 1.84
N LYS A 544 -11.14 -24.43 1.74
CA LYS A 544 -11.41 -23.75 0.46
C LYS A 544 -10.37 -24.05 -0.61
N LYS A 545 -9.10 -24.25 -0.26
CA LYS A 545 -8.05 -24.67 -1.22
C LYS A 545 -8.32 -26.05 -1.81
N LYS A 546 -9.08 -26.91 -1.13
CA LYS A 546 -9.36 -28.29 -1.58
C LYS A 546 -10.64 -28.42 -2.39
N THR A 547 -11.49 -27.40 -2.37
CA THR A 547 -12.72 -27.30 -3.17
C THR A 547 -12.50 -26.36 -4.37
N THR A 548 -13.04 -26.68 -5.55
CA THR A 548 -13.03 -25.80 -6.73
C THR A 548 -14.29 -24.91 -6.77
N PRO A 549 -14.26 -23.73 -7.43
CA PRO A 549 -15.42 -22.84 -7.53
C PRO A 549 -16.64 -23.49 -8.22
N ASP A 550 -16.40 -24.36 -9.20
CA ASP A 550 -17.43 -24.98 -10.04
C ASP A 550 -17.81 -26.41 -9.61
N GLU A 551 -17.36 -26.88 -8.45
CA GLU A 551 -17.60 -28.23 -7.90
C GLU A 551 -17.16 -29.44 -8.76
N GLU A 552 -16.59 -29.25 -9.96
CA GLU A 552 -16.26 -30.35 -10.89
C GLU A 552 -14.95 -31.11 -10.59
N GLN A 553 -13.97 -30.49 -9.89
CA GLN A 553 -12.69 -31.14 -9.55
C GLN A 553 -12.38 -31.00 -8.06
N THR A 554 -12.38 -32.12 -7.32
CA THR A 554 -11.94 -32.15 -5.91
C THR A 554 -10.44 -32.42 -5.86
N ILE A 555 -9.65 -31.49 -5.33
CA ILE A 555 -8.21 -31.74 -5.08
C ILE A 555 -8.11 -32.83 -4.01
N GLN A 556 -7.30 -33.85 -4.24
CA GLN A 556 -7.18 -34.99 -3.34
C GLN A 556 -6.70 -34.54 -1.94
N ILE A 557 -7.54 -34.79 -0.93
CA ILE A 557 -7.20 -34.57 0.48
C ILE A 557 -6.38 -35.76 0.96
N THR A 558 -5.17 -35.49 1.46
CA THR A 558 -4.29 -36.51 2.03
C THR A 558 -4.79 -37.01 3.39
N ASP A 559 -4.35 -38.20 3.81
CA ASP A 559 -4.70 -38.74 5.14
C ASP A 559 -4.23 -37.82 6.28
N THR A 560 -3.08 -37.16 6.12
CA THR A 560 -2.57 -36.17 7.07
C THR A 560 -3.47 -34.94 7.15
N GLU A 561 -3.91 -34.39 6.02
CA GLU A 561 -4.84 -33.26 6.01
C GLU A 561 -6.19 -33.63 6.61
N ARG A 562 -6.72 -34.82 6.29
CA ARG A 562 -7.97 -35.33 6.88
C ARG A 562 -7.87 -35.46 8.40
N PHE A 563 -6.75 -36.00 8.90
CA PHE A 563 -6.46 -36.04 10.34
C PHE A 563 -6.46 -34.62 10.96
N LEU A 564 -5.77 -33.67 10.33
CA LEU A 564 -5.65 -32.29 10.85
C LEU A 564 -6.98 -31.54 10.84
N PHE A 565 -7.82 -31.74 9.82
CA PHE A 565 -9.15 -31.13 9.71
C PHE A 565 -10.10 -31.70 10.75
N ASN A 566 -10.13 -33.02 10.93
CA ASN A 566 -10.94 -33.66 11.97
C ASN A 566 -10.48 -33.23 13.36
N LEU A 567 -9.16 -33.21 13.62
CA LEU A 567 -8.62 -32.78 14.90
C LEU A 567 -9.04 -31.36 15.28
N PHE A 568 -9.02 -30.42 14.33
CA PHE A 568 -9.53 -29.06 14.59
C PHE A 568 -11.04 -29.06 14.82
N LYS A 569 -11.81 -29.75 13.97
CA LYS A 569 -13.27 -29.85 14.06
C LYS A 569 -13.72 -30.40 15.41
N ASP A 570 -13.08 -31.46 15.90
CA ASP A 570 -13.41 -32.14 17.15
C ASP A 570 -13.17 -31.26 18.38
N ASN A 571 -12.24 -30.31 18.32
CA ASN A 571 -11.92 -29.39 19.42
C ASN A 571 -12.50 -27.97 19.21
N LYS A 572 -13.16 -27.71 18.06
CA LYS A 572 -13.62 -26.36 17.67
C LYS A 572 -14.64 -25.79 18.65
N GLU A 573 -15.63 -26.59 19.05
CA GLU A 573 -16.71 -26.15 19.95
C GLU A 573 -16.17 -25.83 21.36
N GLU A 574 -15.24 -26.65 21.87
CA GLU A 574 -14.58 -26.41 23.15
C GLU A 574 -13.75 -25.12 23.12
N LEU A 575 -12.92 -24.93 22.09
CA LEU A 575 -12.14 -23.70 21.90
C LEU A 575 -13.03 -22.46 21.80
N GLN A 576 -14.17 -22.55 21.11
CA GLN A 576 -15.10 -21.43 20.98
C GLN A 576 -15.72 -21.04 22.33
N LYS A 577 -16.23 -22.02 23.09
CA LYS A 577 -16.79 -21.79 24.43
C LYS A 577 -15.78 -21.15 25.38
N LEU A 578 -14.55 -21.64 25.38
CA LEU A 578 -13.47 -21.08 26.20
C LEU A 578 -13.08 -19.67 25.74
N ALA A 579 -13.09 -19.41 24.43
CA ALA A 579 -12.73 -18.12 23.86
C ALA A 579 -13.72 -16.98 24.20
N GLU A 580 -14.98 -17.34 24.49
CA GLU A 580 -16.05 -16.41 24.89
C GLU A 580 -16.11 -16.20 26.40
N ASN A 581 -15.41 -17.00 27.22
CA ASN A 581 -15.41 -16.85 28.66
C ASN A 581 -14.44 -15.74 29.12
N PRO A 582 -14.94 -14.63 29.71
CA PRO A 582 -14.09 -13.52 30.19
C PRO A 582 -13.27 -13.87 31.43
N GLU A 583 -13.61 -14.95 32.16
CA GLU A 583 -12.88 -15.39 33.36
C GLU A 583 -11.40 -15.68 33.09
N TYR A 584 -11.10 -16.17 31.88
CA TYR A 584 -9.74 -16.51 31.46
C TYR A 584 -9.11 -15.41 30.57
N GLU A 585 -9.56 -14.16 30.66
CA GLU A 585 -8.94 -13.02 29.99
C GLU A 585 -7.47 -12.87 30.44
N ASN A 586 -6.53 -12.61 29.51
CA ASN A 586 -5.13 -12.46 29.89
C ASN A 586 -4.89 -11.19 30.73
N ASP A 587 -3.89 -11.26 31.61
CA ASP A 587 -3.50 -10.11 32.44
C ASP A 587 -2.93 -8.97 31.57
N SER A 588 -2.37 -9.25 30.39
CA SER A 588 -1.82 -8.23 29.47
C SER A 588 -2.87 -7.18 29.09
N LEU A 589 -4.07 -7.63 28.70
CA LEU A 589 -5.22 -6.78 28.37
C LEU A 589 -5.77 -6.08 29.61
N SER A 590 -5.80 -6.76 30.76
CA SER A 590 -6.23 -6.15 32.02
C SER A 590 -5.32 -4.99 32.45
N LYS A 591 -4.01 -5.18 32.37
CA LYS A 591 -2.99 -4.14 32.65
C LYS A 591 -3.05 -3.02 31.61
N LEU A 592 -3.20 -3.36 30.33
CA LEU A 592 -3.35 -2.37 29.26
C LEU A 592 -4.63 -1.54 29.47
N ARG A 593 -5.76 -2.17 29.80
CA ARG A 593 -7.03 -1.50 30.13
C ARG A 593 -6.85 -0.54 31.29
N ALA A 594 -6.30 -1.00 32.40
CA ALA A 594 -6.05 -0.15 33.57
C ALA A 594 -5.18 1.05 33.19
N LYS A 595 -4.16 0.84 32.36
CA LYS A 595 -3.27 1.92 31.91
C LYS A 595 -3.98 2.92 31.01
N ILE A 596 -4.74 2.47 30.02
CA ILE A 596 -5.52 3.35 29.13
C ILE A 596 -6.52 4.18 29.96
N LEU A 597 -7.30 3.52 30.82
CA LEU A 597 -8.28 4.21 31.69
C LEU A 597 -7.59 5.26 32.57
N GLN A 598 -6.43 4.93 33.15
CA GLN A 598 -5.66 5.88 33.95
C GLN A 598 -5.22 7.11 33.12
N GLU A 599 -4.67 6.90 31.91
CA GLU A 599 -4.12 7.98 31.09
C GLU A 599 -5.21 8.91 30.52
N PHE A 600 -6.42 8.40 30.28
CA PHE A 600 -7.58 9.19 29.83
C PHE A 600 -8.36 9.84 30.97
N SER A 601 -8.42 9.23 32.16
CA SER A 601 -9.14 9.83 33.31
C SER A 601 -8.34 10.94 34.00
N THR A 602 -7.03 11.00 33.78
CA THR A 602 -6.13 11.98 34.42
C THR A 602 -5.90 13.23 33.58
N ARG A 603 -6.46 13.30 32.36
CA ARG A 603 -6.21 14.41 31.42
C ARG A 603 -7.48 14.79 30.67
N ASP A 604 -7.76 16.08 30.57
CA ASP A 604 -8.97 16.60 29.91
C ASP A 604 -8.98 16.35 28.39
N ALA A 605 -7.82 16.40 27.73
CA ALA A 605 -7.66 16.17 26.29
C ALA A 605 -6.57 15.12 26.02
N ALA A 606 -6.80 13.89 26.48
CA ALA A 606 -5.84 12.81 26.31
C ALA A 606 -5.73 12.34 24.85
N ARG A 607 -4.49 12.23 24.37
CA ARG A 607 -4.12 11.68 23.07
C ARG A 607 -2.95 10.72 23.22
N GLY A 608 -3.03 9.53 22.62
CA GLY A 608 -1.97 8.53 22.78
C GLY A 608 -1.80 7.55 21.63
N ILE A 609 -0.70 6.80 21.69
CA ILE A 609 -0.36 5.75 20.72
C ILE A 609 0.01 4.46 21.46
N ILE A 610 -0.54 3.34 21.01
CA ILE A 610 -0.17 1.99 21.44
C ILE A 610 0.56 1.32 20.27
N PHE A 611 1.84 1.03 20.46
CA PHE A 611 2.64 0.26 19.51
C PHE A 611 2.55 -1.23 19.81
N THR A 612 2.20 -2.03 18.80
CA THR A 612 2.15 -3.49 18.88
C THR A 612 2.90 -4.15 17.72
N LYS A 613 3.28 -5.41 17.88
CA LYS A 613 4.18 -6.14 16.97
C LYS A 613 3.53 -6.49 15.63
N THR A 614 2.27 -6.91 15.63
CA THR A 614 1.63 -7.49 14.43
C THR A 614 0.44 -6.65 13.97
N ARG A 615 0.14 -6.71 12.66
CA ARG A 615 -1.05 -6.07 12.09
C ARG A 615 -2.34 -6.59 12.72
N ARG A 616 -2.41 -7.91 12.94
CA ARG A 616 -3.56 -8.55 13.59
C ARG A 616 -3.77 -8.01 14.99
N SER A 617 -2.71 -7.91 15.78
CA SER A 617 -2.79 -7.35 17.13
C SER A 617 -3.29 -5.90 17.10
N ALA A 618 -2.86 -5.09 16.12
CA ALA A 618 -3.31 -3.71 16.02
C ALA A 618 -4.82 -3.60 15.75
N ILE A 619 -5.33 -4.41 14.81
CA ILE A 619 -6.77 -4.47 14.48
C ILE A 619 -7.56 -5.00 15.69
N ALA A 620 -7.13 -6.13 16.26
CA ALA A 620 -7.82 -6.78 17.38
C ALA A 620 -7.89 -5.89 18.63
N LEU A 621 -6.81 -5.18 18.96
CA LEU A 621 -6.81 -4.23 20.08
C LEU A 621 -7.71 -3.03 19.81
N SER A 622 -7.75 -2.52 18.57
CA SER A 622 -8.68 -1.44 18.20
C SER A 622 -10.13 -1.89 18.36
N GLN A 623 -10.47 -3.09 17.89
CA GLN A 623 -11.81 -3.67 18.04
C GLN A 623 -12.16 -3.91 19.52
N TRP A 624 -11.24 -4.47 20.30
CA TRP A 624 -11.42 -4.66 21.75
C TRP A 624 -11.72 -3.35 22.49
N ILE A 625 -11.09 -2.24 22.10
CA ILE A 625 -11.37 -0.92 22.69
C ILE A 625 -12.75 -0.41 22.25
N GLN A 626 -13.07 -0.52 20.96
CA GLN A 626 -14.34 -0.04 20.39
C GLN A 626 -15.56 -0.82 20.92
N GLU A 627 -15.42 -2.12 21.17
CA GLU A 627 -16.48 -3.00 21.67
C GLU A 627 -16.74 -2.83 23.18
N ASN A 628 -15.85 -2.14 23.91
CA ASN A 628 -15.97 -2.00 25.36
C ASN A 628 -16.52 -0.62 25.75
N PRO A 629 -17.77 -0.53 26.24
CA PRO A 629 -18.45 0.75 26.49
C PRO A 629 -17.72 1.62 27.51
N LYS A 630 -16.99 1.03 28.46
CA LYS A 630 -16.24 1.79 29.48
C LYS A 630 -15.19 2.71 28.90
N PHE A 631 -14.63 2.38 27.73
CA PHE A 631 -13.70 3.27 27.02
C PHE A 631 -14.44 4.43 26.37
N ALA A 632 -15.60 4.18 25.76
CA ALA A 632 -16.44 5.22 25.16
C ALA A 632 -16.96 6.21 26.21
N ASP A 633 -17.34 5.73 27.40
CA ASP A 633 -17.84 6.54 28.52
C ASP A 633 -16.84 7.61 28.99
N ILE A 634 -15.54 7.36 28.84
CA ILE A 634 -14.46 8.31 29.16
C ILE A 634 -13.86 8.98 27.91
N GLY A 635 -14.55 8.89 26.77
CA GLY A 635 -14.20 9.59 25.54
C GLY A 635 -13.07 8.96 24.72
N VAL A 636 -12.68 7.71 24.96
CA VAL A 636 -11.66 7.03 24.13
C VAL A 636 -12.24 6.68 22.76
N LYS A 637 -11.58 7.17 21.71
CA LYS A 637 -11.89 6.93 20.30
C LYS A 637 -10.67 6.33 19.62
N ALA A 638 -10.69 5.01 19.48
CA ALA A 638 -9.58 4.23 18.98
C ALA A 638 -9.66 3.95 17.47
N SER A 639 -8.52 3.99 16.79
CA SER A 639 -8.35 3.49 15.42
C SER A 639 -6.96 2.90 15.22
N TYR A 640 -6.79 2.01 14.24
CA TYR A 640 -5.51 1.36 13.96
C TYR A 640 -4.77 1.96 12.76
N VAL A 641 -3.44 1.87 12.77
CA VAL A 641 -2.58 2.26 11.64
C VAL A 641 -1.54 1.17 11.37
N ILE A 642 -1.63 0.52 10.22
CA ILE A 642 -0.75 -0.59 9.81
C ILE A 642 -0.08 -0.29 8.46
N GLY A 643 1.11 -0.86 8.22
CA GLY A 643 1.86 -0.57 6.98
C GLY A 643 1.24 -1.18 5.72
N GLY A 644 1.57 -0.60 4.55
CA GLY A 644 0.94 -0.91 3.26
C GLY A 644 1.45 -2.14 2.48
N GLY A 645 2.50 -2.84 2.93
CA GLY A 645 3.08 -3.94 2.13
C GLY A 645 2.24 -5.23 2.10
N ASP A 646 2.23 -5.96 0.99
CA ASP A 646 1.41 -7.18 0.80
C ASP A 646 2.06 -8.49 1.30
N GLN A 647 3.12 -8.39 2.12
CA GLN A 647 3.86 -9.57 2.61
C GLN A 647 3.19 -10.29 3.79
N SER A 648 2.07 -9.78 4.30
CA SER A 648 1.33 -10.36 5.42
C SER A 648 -0.01 -10.95 4.95
N VAL A 649 -0.50 -11.97 5.66
CA VAL A 649 -1.86 -12.53 5.47
C VAL A 649 -2.93 -11.50 5.86
N VAL A 650 -2.59 -10.51 6.69
CA VAL A 650 -3.50 -9.43 7.09
C VAL A 650 -3.50 -8.32 6.04
N LYS A 651 -4.70 -7.96 5.57
CA LYS A 651 -4.94 -6.85 4.64
C LYS A 651 -4.15 -5.60 5.07
N PRO A 652 -3.31 -5.04 4.19
CA PRO A 652 -2.61 -3.79 4.49
C PRO A 652 -3.54 -2.58 4.39
N MET A 653 -3.17 -1.48 5.04
CA MET A 653 -3.78 -0.17 4.77
C MET A 653 -3.03 0.55 3.64
N THR A 654 -3.78 1.09 2.70
CA THR A 654 -3.30 2.00 1.64
C THR A 654 -2.76 3.31 2.22
N SER A 655 -1.99 4.05 1.42
CA SER A 655 -1.51 5.39 1.78
C SER A 655 -2.67 6.35 2.12
N ALA A 656 -3.78 6.24 1.38
CA ALA A 656 -4.99 7.05 1.58
C ALA A 656 -5.68 6.74 2.92
N GLU A 657 -5.90 5.45 3.23
CA GLU A 657 -6.49 5.04 4.51
C GLU A 657 -5.63 5.45 5.70
N GLN A 658 -4.29 5.34 5.59
CA GLN A 658 -3.38 5.81 6.64
C GLN A 658 -3.50 7.33 6.84
N LYS A 659 -3.58 8.10 5.75
CA LYS A 659 -3.73 9.57 5.81
C LYS A 659 -5.06 9.97 6.44
N ASP A 660 -6.15 9.31 6.10
CA ASP A 660 -7.47 9.57 6.69
C ASP A 660 -7.45 9.37 8.22
N VAL A 661 -6.95 8.23 8.70
CA VAL A 661 -6.86 7.96 10.15
C VAL A 661 -5.97 8.98 10.87
N LEU A 662 -4.83 9.37 10.27
CA LEU A 662 -3.95 10.39 10.85
C LEU A 662 -4.58 11.79 10.86
N THR A 663 -5.38 12.12 9.85
CA THR A 663 -6.13 13.39 9.79
C THR A 663 -7.19 13.45 10.89
N LYS A 664 -7.98 12.37 11.03
CA LYS A 664 -8.96 12.20 12.12
C LYS A 664 -8.29 12.28 13.48
N PHE A 665 -7.10 11.72 13.63
CA PHE A 665 -6.31 11.83 14.85
C PHE A 665 -5.83 13.25 15.14
N GLY A 666 -5.40 13.99 14.11
CA GLY A 666 -5.07 15.41 14.16
C GLY A 666 -6.21 16.28 14.66
N ASN A 667 -7.40 16.08 14.10
CA ASN A 667 -8.60 16.85 14.41
C ASN A 667 -9.28 16.43 15.73
N GLY A 668 -8.84 15.31 16.34
CA GLY A 668 -9.38 14.81 17.61
C GLY A 668 -10.61 13.91 17.49
N GLU A 669 -11.03 13.58 16.26
CA GLU A 669 -12.05 12.55 16.01
C GLU A 669 -11.59 11.16 16.46
N VAL A 670 -10.29 10.90 16.33
CA VAL A 670 -9.58 9.76 16.95
C VAL A 670 -8.62 10.33 17.97
N ASN A 671 -8.51 9.72 19.14
CA ASN A 671 -7.57 10.14 20.18
C ASN A 671 -6.67 9.02 20.71
N LEU A 672 -6.86 7.78 20.24
CA LEU A 672 -5.98 6.65 20.52
C LEU A 672 -5.62 5.91 19.23
N LEU A 673 -4.33 5.93 18.84
CA LEU A 673 -3.84 5.13 17.71
C LEU A 673 -3.28 3.80 18.17
N ILE A 674 -3.69 2.70 17.54
CA ILE A 674 -3.06 1.39 17.70
C ILE A 674 -2.24 1.11 16.44
N ALA A 675 -0.92 1.22 16.55
CA ALA A 675 -0.04 1.17 15.40
C ALA A 675 1.00 0.04 15.46
N THR A 676 1.43 -0.41 14.28
CA THR A 676 2.69 -1.16 14.16
C THR A 676 3.87 -0.19 14.00
N THR A 677 5.06 -0.69 13.69
CA THR A 677 6.27 0.14 13.47
C THR A 677 6.14 1.18 12.34
N VAL A 678 5.05 1.13 11.57
CA VAL A 678 4.72 2.14 10.54
C VAL A 678 4.66 3.56 11.10
N ALA A 679 4.17 3.73 12.34
CA ALA A 679 3.99 5.03 12.99
C ALA A 679 5.18 5.44 13.89
N GLU A 680 6.19 4.59 14.04
CA GLU A 680 7.39 4.94 14.84
C GLU A 680 8.15 6.09 14.16
N GLU A 681 8.38 6.00 12.85
CA GLU A 681 9.24 6.91 12.08
C GLU A 681 8.51 7.72 11.00
N GLY A 682 8.95 8.96 10.78
CA GLY A 682 8.66 9.74 9.57
C GLY A 682 7.28 10.42 9.56
N LEU A 683 6.20 9.66 9.76
CA LEU A 683 4.83 10.19 9.68
C LEU A 683 4.66 11.35 10.67
N ASP A 684 4.07 12.46 10.21
CA ASP A 684 3.67 13.52 11.12
C ASP A 684 2.50 13.03 11.96
N ILE A 685 2.72 13.00 13.26
CA ILE A 685 1.74 12.58 14.23
C ILE A 685 1.68 13.70 15.26
N PRO A 686 0.47 14.24 15.53
CA PRO A 686 0.23 15.22 16.58
C PRO A 686 0.86 14.82 17.92
N GLU A 687 1.13 15.82 18.75
CA GLU A 687 1.73 15.59 20.06
C GLU A 687 0.85 14.69 20.92
N CYS A 688 1.43 13.60 21.41
CA CYS A 688 0.74 12.64 22.26
C CYS A 688 1.11 12.89 23.73
N ASN A 689 0.14 12.69 24.62
CA ASN A 689 0.36 12.71 26.06
C ASN A 689 0.93 11.38 26.56
N PHE A 690 0.73 10.27 25.85
CA PHE A 690 1.32 9.01 26.26
C PHE A 690 1.62 8.09 25.08
N VAL A 691 2.65 7.26 25.26
CA VAL A 691 3.04 6.22 24.31
C VAL A 691 3.15 4.91 25.07
N ILE A 692 2.46 3.88 24.60
CA ILE A 692 2.52 2.53 25.18
C ILE A 692 3.18 1.60 24.16
N ARG A 693 4.24 0.90 24.55
CA ARG A 693 4.79 -0.23 23.78
C ARG A 693 4.27 -1.53 24.38
N TYR A 694 3.38 -2.18 23.66
CA TYR A 694 2.67 -3.36 24.11
C TYR A 694 3.35 -4.63 23.56
N GLY A 695 4.21 -5.24 24.37
CA GLY A 695 5.00 -6.42 24.00
C GLY A 695 5.98 -6.20 22.85
N LEU A 696 6.27 -4.93 22.51
CA LEU A 696 7.10 -4.56 21.36
C LEU A 696 8.39 -3.89 21.81
N VAL A 697 9.52 -4.52 21.50
CA VAL A 697 10.85 -3.89 21.56
C VAL A 697 11.61 -4.21 20.28
N THR A 698 12.13 -3.17 19.65
CA THR A 698 12.84 -3.24 18.36
C THR A 698 14.32 -2.88 18.55
N ASN A 699 14.73 -1.69 18.12
CA ASN A 699 16.10 -1.18 18.28
C ASN A 699 16.09 0.19 18.98
N GLU A 700 17.27 0.71 19.26
CA GLU A 700 17.45 1.99 19.95
C GLU A 700 16.93 3.19 19.15
N ILE A 701 16.95 3.13 17.82
CA ILE A 701 16.47 4.21 16.94
C ILE A 701 14.95 4.31 17.05
N ALA A 702 14.25 3.19 16.85
CA ALA A 702 12.80 3.09 16.96
C ALA A 702 12.31 3.40 18.39
N MET A 703 13.05 3.00 19.43
CA MET A 703 12.77 3.40 20.81
C MET A 703 12.78 4.94 20.96
N ILE A 704 13.83 5.60 20.46
CA ILE A 704 13.96 7.08 20.52
C ILE A 704 12.85 7.76 19.72
N GLN A 705 12.51 7.24 18.54
CA GLN A 705 11.47 7.81 17.68
C GLN A 705 10.07 7.62 18.27
N ALA A 706 9.77 6.44 18.82
CA ALA A 706 8.51 6.16 19.52
C ALA A 706 8.36 7.06 20.75
N GLN A 707 9.42 7.21 21.56
CA GLN A 707 9.47 8.21 22.63
C GLN A 707 9.18 9.60 22.08
N GLY A 708 9.80 10.01 20.97
CA GLY A 708 9.58 11.31 20.33
C GLY A 708 8.14 11.62 19.88
N ARG A 709 7.21 10.66 19.93
CA ARG A 709 5.76 10.88 19.73
C ARG A 709 5.08 11.44 20.98
N GLY A 710 5.54 11.06 22.17
CA GLY A 710 5.03 11.52 23.46
C GLY A 710 5.57 12.89 23.88
N ARG A 711 5.30 13.96 23.13
CA ARG A 711 5.95 15.26 23.35
C ARG A 711 5.06 16.36 23.96
N ALA A 712 3.82 16.03 24.31
CA ALA A 712 2.96 16.92 25.08
C ALA A 712 3.49 17.09 26.52
N GLU A 713 2.94 18.05 27.27
CA GLU A 713 3.28 18.22 28.70
C GLU A 713 2.90 17.01 29.54
N ASP A 714 3.76 16.72 30.54
CA ASP A 714 3.62 15.59 31.46
C ASP A 714 3.42 14.22 30.79
N SER A 715 4.07 14.04 29.64
CA SER A 715 3.91 12.84 28.85
C SER A 715 4.54 11.59 29.48
N SER A 716 3.93 10.43 29.24
CA SER A 716 4.37 9.14 29.76
C SER A 716 4.79 8.18 28.64
N TYR A 717 5.78 7.34 28.95
CA TYR A 717 6.23 6.26 28.08
C TYR A 717 6.14 4.95 28.85
N THR A 718 5.21 4.08 28.44
CA THR A 718 4.93 2.84 29.15
C THR A 718 5.34 1.63 28.32
N LEU A 719 6.18 0.76 28.90
CA LEU A 719 6.46 -0.57 28.35
C LEU A 719 5.57 -1.59 29.08
N VAL A 720 4.70 -2.27 28.33
CA VAL A 720 3.94 -3.41 28.85
C VAL A 720 4.65 -4.68 28.40
N GLU A 721 5.12 -5.48 29.34
CA GLU A 721 5.82 -6.73 29.08
C GLU A 721 5.20 -7.91 29.80
N VAL A 722 5.36 -9.10 29.22
CA VAL A 722 5.08 -10.36 29.94
C VAL A 722 6.34 -10.76 30.70
N LYS A 723 6.18 -11.19 31.95
CA LYS A 723 7.28 -11.67 32.79
C LYS A 723 8.12 -12.72 32.04
N ASN A 724 9.44 -12.62 32.14
CA ASN A 724 10.40 -13.52 31.45
C ASN A 724 10.36 -13.50 29.90
N SER A 725 9.62 -12.58 29.27
CA SER A 725 9.60 -12.47 27.80
C SER A 725 10.90 -11.91 27.18
N GLY A 726 11.82 -11.41 28.00
CA GLY A 726 13.06 -10.77 27.55
C GLY A 726 12.84 -9.35 27.03
N VAL A 727 11.64 -8.78 27.18
CA VAL A 727 11.24 -7.50 26.59
C VAL A 727 11.84 -6.33 27.36
N ALA A 728 11.69 -6.26 28.69
CA ALA A 728 12.33 -5.22 29.49
C ALA A 728 13.86 -5.26 29.42
N GLU A 729 14.47 -6.46 29.36
CA GLU A 729 15.93 -6.60 29.24
C GLU A 729 16.41 -6.03 27.89
N LYS A 730 15.69 -6.31 26.79
CA LYS A 730 16.00 -5.74 25.48
C LYS A 730 15.83 -4.22 25.48
N GLU A 731 14.83 -3.69 26.16
CA GLU A 731 14.63 -2.24 26.27
C GLU A 731 15.77 -1.59 27.07
N CYS A 732 16.20 -2.20 28.17
CA CYS A 732 17.37 -1.76 28.95
C CYS A 732 18.65 -1.75 28.10
N VAL A 733 18.86 -2.76 27.26
CA VAL A 733 19.96 -2.78 26.29
C VAL A 733 19.86 -1.62 25.30
N ASN A 734 18.66 -1.26 24.83
CA ASN A 734 18.46 -0.12 23.94
C ASN A 734 18.74 1.22 24.62
N GLU A 735 18.43 1.37 25.91
CA GLU A 735 18.79 2.56 26.71
C GLU A 735 20.31 2.69 26.89
N TYR A 736 20.97 1.57 27.17
CA TYR A 736 22.43 1.52 27.21
C TYR A 736 23.03 1.92 25.84
N ARG A 737 22.46 1.42 24.74
CA ARG A 737 22.87 1.80 23.37
C ARG A 737 22.65 3.28 23.07
N LYS A 738 21.54 3.88 23.50
CA LYS A 738 21.29 5.34 23.40
C LYS A 738 22.37 6.14 24.13
N THR A 739 22.73 5.74 25.34
CA THR A 739 23.79 6.38 26.12
C THR A 739 25.15 6.25 25.44
N MET A 740 25.46 5.06 24.94
CA MET A 740 26.68 4.79 24.18
C MET A 740 26.76 5.61 22.89
N MET A 741 25.64 5.74 22.18
CA MET A 741 25.54 6.56 20.97
C MET A 741 25.91 8.01 21.24
N ASN A 742 25.32 8.63 22.27
CA ASN A 742 25.61 10.03 22.61
C ASN A 742 27.09 10.23 22.92
N LYS A 743 27.68 9.34 23.74
CA LYS A 743 29.13 9.35 24.02
C LYS A 743 29.99 9.20 22.75
N ALA A 744 29.56 8.35 21.81
CA ALA A 744 30.27 8.13 20.55
C ALA A 744 30.23 9.38 19.68
N ILE A 745 29.07 10.03 19.58
CA ILE A 745 28.90 11.27 18.83
C ILE A 745 29.80 12.36 19.39
N ASP A 746 29.83 12.54 20.72
CA ASP A 746 30.66 13.57 21.36
C ASP A 746 32.15 13.33 21.11
N LYS A 747 32.61 12.07 21.19
CA LYS A 747 33.99 11.71 20.88
C LYS A 747 34.33 11.94 19.39
N ILE A 748 33.44 11.59 18.47
CA ILE A 748 33.65 11.79 17.03
C ILE A 748 33.69 13.29 16.69
N ARG A 749 32.88 14.12 17.36
CA ARG A 749 32.91 15.58 17.19
C ARG A 749 34.23 16.20 17.61
N ALA A 750 34.92 15.62 18.59
CA ALA A 750 36.25 16.05 19.00
C ALA A 750 37.36 15.67 18.00
N LEU A 751 37.10 14.75 17.06
CA LEU A 751 38.07 14.34 16.05
C LEU A 751 38.02 15.29 14.84
N ASN A 752 39.13 16.00 14.59
CA ASN A 752 39.21 17.03 13.55
C ASN A 752 39.26 16.50 12.09
N GLN A 753 39.25 15.18 11.86
CA GLN A 753 39.13 14.60 10.51
C GLN A 753 38.77 13.10 10.56
N VAL A 754 37.72 12.70 9.84
CA VAL A 754 37.33 11.30 9.65
C VAL A 754 38.11 10.72 8.45
N ARG A 755 39.07 9.82 8.69
CA ARG A 755 39.70 9.00 7.63
C ARG A 755 39.43 7.52 7.93
N MET A 756 38.65 6.87 7.07
CA MET A 756 38.42 5.43 7.10
C MET A 756 38.75 4.82 5.73
N THR A 757 39.52 3.74 5.73
CA THR A 757 39.86 2.92 4.55
C THR A 757 38.79 1.85 4.32
N LYS A 758 38.20 1.82 3.11
CA LYS A 758 37.15 0.85 2.74
C LYS A 758 37.72 -0.54 2.47
N LYS A 759 37.09 -1.59 3.03
CA LYS A 759 37.20 -2.98 2.54
C LYS A 759 36.26 -3.19 1.35
N LYS A 760 36.76 -3.80 0.26
CA LYS A 760 35.98 -4.19 -0.92
C LYS A 760 34.96 -5.28 -0.55
N GLN A 761 33.70 -5.11 -0.97
CA GLN A 761 32.74 -6.23 -1.03
C GLN A 761 33.09 -7.14 -2.21
N LYS A 762 33.06 -8.46 -1.98
CA LYS A 762 33.33 -9.48 -3.00
C LYS A 762 32.18 -9.54 -4.00
N GLY A 763 32.50 -9.60 -5.30
CA GLY A 763 31.53 -9.95 -6.34
C GLY A 763 31.15 -11.42 -6.24
N VAL A 764 29.86 -11.72 -6.44
CA VAL A 764 29.29 -13.07 -6.49
C VAL A 764 29.53 -13.63 -7.91
N LYS A 765 29.92 -14.90 -8.02
CA LYS A 765 30.04 -15.60 -9.32
C LYS A 765 28.64 -15.94 -9.84
N ASN A 766 28.40 -15.74 -11.13
CA ASN A 766 27.15 -16.12 -11.80
C ASN A 766 27.18 -17.61 -12.15
N GLU A 767 26.09 -18.33 -11.84
CA GLU A 767 25.85 -19.74 -12.21
C GLU A 767 24.83 -19.83 -13.36
N ASN A 768 24.80 -20.96 -14.08
CA ASN A 768 24.03 -21.16 -15.32
C ASN A 768 22.52 -21.43 -15.03
N PRO A 769 21.56 -20.76 -15.70
CA PRO A 769 20.12 -20.97 -15.48
C PRO A 769 19.62 -22.43 -15.61
N SER A 770 20.17 -23.24 -16.52
CA SER A 770 19.78 -24.66 -16.70
C SER A 770 20.08 -25.55 -15.49
N GLU A 771 21.03 -25.15 -14.64
CA GLU A 771 21.38 -25.93 -13.44
C GLU A 771 20.37 -25.77 -12.31
N VAL A 772 19.32 -24.97 -12.53
CA VAL A 772 18.29 -24.67 -11.53
C VAL A 772 16.97 -25.31 -11.87
N LYS A 773 16.42 -25.98 -10.86
CA LYS A 773 15.11 -26.64 -10.93
C LYS A 773 14.22 -26.14 -9.81
N PHE A 774 12.97 -25.87 -10.16
CA PHE A 774 11.92 -25.48 -9.24
C PHE A 774 10.95 -26.66 -9.07
N SER A 775 10.72 -27.02 -7.81
CA SER A 775 9.70 -28.02 -7.44
C SER A 775 8.68 -27.39 -6.51
N CYS A 776 7.43 -27.81 -6.64
CA CYS A 776 6.33 -27.37 -5.80
C CYS A 776 6.67 -27.63 -4.33
N ARG A 777 6.62 -26.60 -3.48
CA ARG A 777 6.84 -26.78 -2.04
C ARG A 777 5.76 -27.64 -1.37
N GLY A 778 4.58 -27.71 -1.99
CA GLY A 778 3.42 -28.44 -1.47
C GLY A 778 3.56 -29.96 -1.59
N CYS A 779 3.75 -30.43 -2.82
CA CYS A 779 3.73 -31.84 -3.21
C CYS A 779 5.03 -32.35 -3.86
N SER A 780 6.08 -31.52 -3.92
CA SER A 780 7.38 -31.86 -4.53
C SER A 780 7.37 -32.09 -6.05
N LYS A 781 6.22 -31.99 -6.72
CA LYS A 781 6.11 -32.08 -8.18
C LYS A 781 7.06 -31.09 -8.86
N HIS A 782 7.76 -31.55 -9.90
CA HIS A 782 8.60 -30.69 -10.72
C HIS A 782 7.75 -29.64 -11.44
N VAL A 783 8.21 -28.40 -11.47
CA VAL A 783 7.46 -27.26 -12.02
C VAL A 783 8.15 -26.73 -13.28
N CYS A 784 9.39 -26.27 -13.16
CA CYS A 784 10.15 -25.73 -14.29
C CYS A 784 11.66 -25.69 -13.97
N THR A 785 12.45 -25.31 -14.97
CA THR A 785 13.88 -25.00 -14.85
C THR A 785 14.10 -23.49 -14.81
N GLY A 786 15.36 -23.06 -14.62
CA GLY A 786 15.72 -21.64 -14.68
C GLY A 786 15.76 -21.06 -16.09
N GLU A 787 15.77 -21.88 -17.14
CA GLU A 787 15.69 -21.43 -18.54
C GLU A 787 14.27 -20.98 -18.90
N ASP A 788 13.27 -21.58 -18.27
CA ASP A 788 11.85 -21.27 -18.49
C ASP A 788 11.41 -19.97 -17.78
N ILE A 789 12.32 -19.31 -17.04
CA ILE A 789 12.02 -18.11 -16.28
C ILE A 789 12.50 -16.88 -17.02
N GLU A 790 11.56 -15.99 -17.32
CA GLU A 790 11.81 -14.71 -17.95
C GLU A 790 11.48 -13.55 -17.00
N ILE A 791 12.11 -12.39 -17.23
CA ILE A 791 11.94 -11.21 -16.39
C ILE A 791 11.20 -10.10 -17.13
N ILE A 792 10.07 -9.67 -16.57
CA ILE A 792 9.35 -8.45 -16.95
C ILE A 792 9.76 -7.31 -15.99
N GLU A 793 10.12 -6.16 -16.56
CA GLU A 793 10.50 -4.92 -15.84
C GLU A 793 11.57 -5.09 -14.74
N ASN A 794 12.50 -6.04 -14.89
CA ASN A 794 13.51 -6.40 -13.89
C ASN A 794 12.96 -6.94 -12.54
N MET A 795 11.64 -7.10 -12.42
CA MET A 795 10.94 -7.39 -11.15
C MET A 795 10.11 -8.68 -11.18
N HIS A 796 9.31 -8.88 -12.21
CA HIS A 796 8.36 -9.99 -12.26
C HIS A 796 9.01 -11.17 -12.97
N ARG A 797 8.97 -12.35 -12.34
CA ARG A 797 9.55 -13.59 -12.89
C ARG A 797 8.38 -14.44 -13.38
N VAL A 798 8.30 -14.63 -14.69
CA VAL A 798 7.17 -15.29 -15.36
C VAL A 798 7.65 -16.56 -16.06
N ASN A 799 6.73 -17.50 -16.27
CA ASN A 799 6.95 -18.68 -17.10
C ASN A 799 5.73 -18.82 -18.02
N LEU A 800 5.94 -18.65 -19.33
CA LEU A 800 4.89 -18.69 -20.34
C LEU A 800 4.97 -19.95 -21.22
N THR A 801 5.73 -20.97 -20.80
CA THR A 801 5.82 -22.19 -21.60
C THR A 801 4.49 -22.94 -21.61
N PRO A 802 4.06 -23.52 -22.74
CA PRO A 802 2.78 -24.25 -22.82
C PRO A 802 2.66 -25.36 -21.78
N GLU A 803 3.76 -26.06 -21.48
CA GLU A 803 3.80 -27.13 -20.48
C GLU A 803 3.53 -26.60 -19.07
N PHE A 804 3.91 -25.35 -18.78
CA PHE A 804 3.67 -24.74 -17.47
C PHE A 804 2.19 -24.40 -17.26
N CYS A 805 1.48 -23.98 -18.32
CA CYS A 805 0.05 -23.66 -18.27
C CYS A 805 -0.82 -24.85 -17.81
N GLU A 806 -0.41 -26.09 -18.08
CA GLU A 806 -1.14 -27.29 -17.63
C GLU A 806 -0.95 -27.60 -16.13
N LEU A 807 0.05 -27.00 -15.47
CA LEU A 807 0.47 -27.37 -14.12
C LEU A 807 -0.20 -26.56 -13.01
N PHE A 808 -0.85 -25.44 -13.34
CA PHE A 808 -1.49 -24.57 -12.37
C PHE A 808 -3.00 -24.41 -12.62
N ILE A 809 -3.70 -23.98 -11.58
CA ILE A 809 -5.09 -23.51 -11.63
C ILE A 809 -5.10 -22.04 -11.21
N GLN A 810 -5.93 -21.24 -11.87
CA GLN A 810 -6.19 -19.85 -11.49
C GLN A 810 -7.33 -19.82 -10.47
N ARG A 811 -7.18 -19.01 -9.43
CA ARG A 811 -8.22 -18.78 -8.42
C ARG A 811 -8.34 -17.30 -8.14
N GLU A 812 -9.55 -16.85 -7.89
CA GLU A 812 -9.78 -15.46 -7.50
C GLU A 812 -9.16 -15.14 -6.13
N ASN A 813 -8.62 -13.93 -6.01
CA ASN A 813 -8.07 -13.41 -4.77
C ASN A 813 -9.13 -12.61 -4.01
N THR A 814 -9.84 -13.27 -3.10
CA THR A 814 -10.88 -12.64 -2.24
C THR A 814 -10.36 -11.44 -1.41
N THR A 815 -9.05 -11.32 -1.21
CA THR A 815 -8.43 -10.18 -0.49
C THR A 815 -8.28 -8.91 -1.33
N LEU A 816 -8.37 -9.02 -2.66
CA LEU A 816 -8.23 -7.91 -3.61
C LEU A 816 -9.58 -7.44 -4.21
N GLN A 817 -10.69 -8.14 -3.93
CA GLN A 817 -12.05 -7.73 -4.34
C GLN A 817 -12.44 -6.29 -3.89
N GLU A 818 -11.79 -5.74 -2.87
CA GLU A 818 -12.02 -4.36 -2.40
C GLU A 818 -11.13 -3.30 -3.06
N ARG A 819 -10.24 -3.67 -3.99
CA ARG A 819 -9.40 -2.72 -4.74
C ARG A 819 -9.79 -2.73 -6.21
N LEU A 820 -10.70 -1.83 -6.60
CA LEU A 820 -10.97 -1.45 -7.99
C LEU A 820 -9.74 -0.76 -8.59
N LEU A 821 -8.71 -1.51 -8.96
CA LEU A 821 -7.55 -1.01 -9.71
C LEU A 821 -7.52 -1.68 -11.09
N ASP A 822 -7.51 -0.86 -12.13
CA ASP A 822 -7.65 -1.24 -13.55
C ASP A 822 -6.41 -1.97 -14.13
N TYR A 823 -5.49 -2.45 -13.29
CA TYR A 823 -4.24 -3.09 -13.72
C TYR A 823 -3.72 -4.01 -12.62
N GLU A 824 -4.09 -5.29 -12.74
CA GLU A 824 -3.49 -6.52 -12.20
C GLU A 824 -4.64 -7.52 -12.09
N THR A 825 -4.55 -8.63 -12.82
CA THR A 825 -5.58 -9.67 -12.79
C THR A 825 -5.83 -10.12 -11.35
N ASN A 826 -7.10 -10.15 -10.95
CA ASN A 826 -7.55 -10.39 -9.57
C ASN A 826 -7.37 -11.86 -9.13
N GLY A 827 -6.47 -12.60 -9.78
CA GLY A 827 -6.28 -14.04 -9.64
C GLY A 827 -4.88 -14.42 -9.14
N PHE A 828 -4.80 -15.52 -8.41
CA PHE A 828 -3.54 -16.17 -8.07
C PHE A 828 -3.43 -17.55 -8.71
N ILE A 829 -2.20 -17.95 -9.01
CA ILE A 829 -1.90 -19.30 -9.52
C ILE A 829 -1.59 -20.25 -8.35
N ALA A 830 -2.16 -21.44 -8.43
CA ALA A 830 -1.94 -22.52 -7.46
C ALA A 830 -1.65 -23.84 -8.17
N CYS A 831 -0.89 -24.72 -7.51
CA CYS A 831 -0.60 -26.06 -7.99
C CYS A 831 -1.90 -26.84 -8.22
N LYS A 832 -2.10 -27.40 -9.42
CA LYS A 832 -3.25 -28.25 -9.77
C LYS A 832 -3.40 -29.46 -8.85
N ASP A 833 -2.29 -30.08 -8.48
CA ASP A 833 -2.28 -31.35 -7.74
C ASP A 833 -2.52 -31.19 -6.23
N CYS A 834 -2.10 -30.09 -5.62
CA CYS A 834 -2.16 -29.93 -4.15
C CYS A 834 -2.80 -28.63 -3.65
N GLY A 835 -3.12 -27.70 -4.56
CA GLY A 835 -3.68 -26.38 -4.22
C GLY A 835 -2.67 -25.40 -3.61
N GLN A 836 -1.38 -25.75 -3.54
CA GLN A 836 -0.34 -24.87 -3.03
C GLN A 836 -0.24 -23.60 -3.89
N ARG A 837 -0.40 -22.43 -3.28
CA ARG A 837 -0.21 -21.16 -3.98
C ARG A 837 1.23 -21.04 -4.50
N TRP A 838 1.37 -20.69 -5.77
CA TRP A 838 2.64 -20.51 -6.47
C TRP A 838 2.97 -19.05 -6.72
N GLY A 839 1.97 -18.22 -7.02
CA GLY A 839 2.21 -16.88 -7.55
C GLY A 839 0.97 -16.00 -7.62
N SER A 840 0.97 -15.09 -8.59
CA SER A 840 -0.14 -14.23 -8.99
C SER A 840 -0.24 -14.22 -10.52
N MET A 841 -1.44 -14.01 -11.08
CA MET A 841 -1.58 -13.67 -12.50
C MET A 841 -1.31 -12.18 -12.69
N MET A 842 -0.78 -11.79 -13.85
CA MET A 842 -0.53 -10.40 -14.23
C MET A 842 -0.91 -10.21 -15.68
N LEU A 843 -1.56 -9.10 -16.03
CA LEU A 843 -1.79 -8.74 -17.43
C LEU A 843 -0.67 -7.79 -17.89
N TYR A 844 0.11 -8.19 -18.89
CA TYR A 844 1.17 -7.35 -19.46
C TYR A 844 0.98 -7.23 -20.96
N ARG A 845 0.65 -6.01 -21.43
CA ARG A 845 0.40 -5.71 -22.86
C ARG A 845 -0.62 -6.66 -23.51
N GLY A 846 -1.68 -6.98 -22.77
CA GLY A 846 -2.76 -7.86 -23.23
C GLY A 846 -2.49 -9.37 -23.08
N ILE A 847 -1.33 -9.77 -22.55
CA ILE A 847 -0.99 -11.19 -22.32
C ILE A 847 -1.13 -11.51 -20.83
N GLU A 848 -1.81 -12.61 -20.51
CA GLU A 848 -1.87 -13.17 -19.16
C GLU A 848 -0.55 -13.87 -18.81
N CYS A 849 0.17 -13.31 -17.84
CA CYS A 849 1.49 -13.75 -17.42
C CYS A 849 1.46 -14.33 -15.99
N PRO A 850 1.70 -15.63 -15.80
CA PRO A 850 1.76 -16.22 -14.47
C PRO A 850 3.09 -15.86 -13.77
N CYS A 851 3.01 -14.99 -12.76
CA CYS A 851 4.16 -14.50 -12.00
C CYS A 851 4.48 -15.40 -10.79
N LEU A 852 5.67 -15.98 -10.77
CA LEU A 852 6.15 -16.93 -9.78
C LEU A 852 6.70 -16.25 -8.52
N HIS A 853 6.27 -16.70 -7.34
CA HIS A 853 6.85 -16.29 -6.05
C HIS A 853 7.80 -17.36 -5.52
N VAL A 854 9.11 -17.14 -5.62
CA VAL A 854 10.16 -18.14 -5.29
C VAL A 854 10.01 -18.82 -3.92
N LYS A 855 9.46 -18.12 -2.92
CA LYS A 855 9.23 -18.65 -1.56
C LYS A 855 8.31 -19.89 -1.52
N ASN A 856 7.51 -20.09 -2.57
CA ASN A 856 6.55 -21.18 -2.72
C ASN A 856 7.15 -22.42 -3.41
N PHE A 857 8.44 -22.40 -3.74
CA PHE A 857 9.15 -23.48 -4.42
C PHE A 857 10.34 -23.97 -3.60
N VAL A 858 10.70 -25.23 -3.78
CA VAL A 858 12.00 -25.78 -3.39
C VAL A 858 12.92 -25.62 -4.59
N VAL A 859 14.02 -24.88 -4.41
CA VAL A 859 14.99 -24.62 -5.48
C VAL A 859 16.14 -25.60 -5.35
N THR A 860 16.48 -26.28 -6.44
CA THR A 860 17.66 -27.15 -6.54
C THR A 860 18.66 -26.50 -7.48
N LEU A 861 19.89 -26.25 -6.99
CA LEU A 861 20.97 -25.62 -7.74
C LEU A 861 22.16 -26.58 -7.81
N SER A 862 22.54 -26.99 -9.01
CA SER A 862 23.64 -27.94 -9.27
C SER A 862 23.54 -29.21 -8.40
N GLY A 863 22.32 -29.75 -8.25
CA GLY A 863 22.01 -30.93 -7.43
C GLY A 863 21.86 -30.68 -5.93
N LYS A 864 22.11 -29.48 -5.43
CA LYS A 864 21.89 -29.12 -4.01
C LYS A 864 20.57 -28.41 -3.81
N LYS A 865 19.71 -28.97 -2.95
CA LYS A 865 18.47 -28.32 -2.52
C LYS A 865 18.76 -27.16 -1.60
N ILE A 866 18.26 -25.98 -1.96
CA ILE A 866 18.40 -24.75 -1.19
C ILE A 866 17.24 -24.71 -0.18
N SER A 867 17.56 -24.87 1.10
CA SER A 867 16.58 -24.87 2.18
C SER A 867 16.02 -23.48 2.53
N LYS A 868 16.66 -22.42 2.04
CA LYS A 868 16.29 -21.02 2.30
C LYS A 868 16.44 -20.18 1.03
N CYS A 869 15.37 -20.13 0.23
CA CYS A 869 15.20 -19.17 -0.86
C CYS A 869 13.88 -18.42 -0.66
N THR A 870 13.96 -17.16 -0.25
CA THR A 870 12.80 -16.30 0.00
C THR A 870 12.71 -15.13 -0.97
N LYS A 871 13.82 -14.82 -1.66
CA LYS A 871 13.92 -13.75 -2.65
C LYS A 871 14.71 -14.22 -3.86
N TRP A 872 14.30 -13.78 -5.06
CA TRP A 872 15.01 -14.08 -6.30
C TRP A 872 16.49 -13.64 -6.28
N SER A 873 16.81 -12.56 -5.56
CA SER A 873 18.19 -12.07 -5.39
C SER A 873 19.12 -13.00 -4.59
N GLU A 874 18.57 -14.01 -3.89
CA GLU A 874 19.37 -15.02 -3.20
C GLU A 874 19.93 -16.08 -4.15
N LEU A 875 19.40 -16.14 -5.38
CA LEU A 875 19.91 -16.97 -6.45
C LEU A 875 20.99 -16.21 -7.22
N ALA A 876 22.18 -16.80 -7.34
CA ALA A 876 23.31 -16.21 -8.06
C ALA A 876 23.21 -16.42 -9.58
N ILE A 877 22.06 -16.11 -10.16
CA ILE A 877 21.68 -16.43 -11.54
C ILE A 877 21.15 -15.19 -12.23
N LYS A 878 21.45 -15.05 -13.53
CA LYS A 878 20.79 -14.08 -14.40
C LYS A 878 19.78 -14.81 -15.26
N PHE A 879 18.52 -14.39 -15.18
CA PHE A 879 17.46 -14.85 -16.07
C PHE A 879 17.37 -13.91 -17.29
N SER A 880 16.80 -14.39 -18.39
CA SER A 880 16.53 -13.61 -19.60
C SER A 880 15.47 -12.54 -19.35
N ALA A 881 15.52 -11.46 -20.13
CA ALA A 881 14.41 -10.49 -20.17
C ALA A 881 13.31 -11.05 -21.08
N PHE A 882 12.06 -10.82 -20.71
CA PHE A 882 10.91 -11.21 -21.54
C PHE A 882 10.88 -10.41 -22.84
N ASP A 883 10.89 -11.10 -23.98
CA ASP A 883 10.74 -10.48 -25.31
C ASP A 883 9.30 -10.60 -25.81
N TYR A 884 8.56 -9.50 -25.66
CA TYR A 884 7.17 -9.42 -26.12
C TYR A 884 7.02 -9.61 -27.63
N ALA A 885 7.98 -9.11 -28.44
CA ALA A 885 7.88 -9.18 -29.89
C ALA A 885 8.08 -10.62 -30.39
N GLU A 886 9.01 -11.34 -29.78
CA GLU A 886 9.23 -12.76 -30.07
C GLU A 886 8.02 -13.60 -29.67
N HIS A 887 7.46 -13.35 -28.48
CA HIS A 887 6.28 -14.09 -27.99
C HIS A 887 5.03 -13.80 -28.85
N ALA A 888 4.78 -12.55 -29.22
CA ALA A 888 3.67 -12.17 -30.09
C ALA A 888 3.81 -12.79 -31.49
N SER A 889 5.04 -12.91 -32.01
CA SER A 889 5.31 -13.57 -33.30
C SER A 889 5.00 -15.07 -33.24
N LYS A 890 5.38 -15.76 -32.14
CA LYS A 890 5.06 -17.19 -31.94
C LYS A 890 3.55 -17.45 -31.83
N ILE A 891 2.80 -16.56 -31.18
CA ILE A 891 1.34 -16.67 -31.12
C ILE A 891 0.73 -16.49 -32.51
N ALA A 892 1.19 -15.49 -33.28
CA ALA A 892 0.72 -15.22 -34.64
C ALA A 892 1.06 -16.34 -35.64
N GLU A 893 2.14 -17.09 -35.41
CA GLU A 893 2.50 -18.28 -36.19
C GLU A 893 1.67 -19.52 -35.78
N SER A 894 1.17 -19.58 -34.54
CA SER A 894 0.33 -20.68 -34.03
C SER A 894 -1.16 -20.53 -34.31
N SER A 895 -1.63 -19.36 -34.78
CA SER A 895 -3.05 -19.13 -35.08
C SER A 895 -3.55 -19.77 -36.38
N ASP A 896 -2.67 -20.45 -37.14
CA ASP A 896 -3.03 -21.23 -38.33
C ASP A 896 -3.41 -22.70 -38.01
N GLU A 897 -3.28 -23.14 -36.75
CA GLU A 897 -3.82 -24.42 -36.26
C GLU A 897 -4.96 -24.16 -35.26
N GLU A 898 -6.17 -24.61 -35.59
CA GLU A 898 -7.35 -24.61 -34.70
C GLU A 898 -7.09 -25.50 -33.48
N ASP A 899 -6.41 -24.98 -32.44
CA ASP A 899 -6.52 -25.32 -31.01
C ASP A 899 -5.30 -24.79 -30.24
N SER A 900 -5.15 -23.47 -30.11
CA SER A 900 -4.25 -22.89 -29.10
C SER A 900 -5.04 -22.34 -27.92
N MET A 901 -5.00 -23.10 -26.81
CA MET A 901 -5.45 -22.63 -25.50
C MET A 901 -4.60 -21.42 -25.10
N THR A 902 -5.22 -20.24 -25.03
CA THR A 902 -4.69 -19.12 -24.26
C THR A 902 -4.69 -19.51 -22.78
N CYS A 903 -3.50 -19.48 -22.16
CA CYS A 903 -3.36 -19.11 -20.75
C CYS A 903 -3.96 -17.70 -20.57
#